data_AF-A0A1M5YPT5-F1
#
_entry.id   AF-A0A1M5YPT5-F1
#
_cell.length_a   1.000
_cell.length_b   1.000
_cell.length_c   1.000
_cell.angle_alpha   90.00
_cell.angle_beta   90.00
_cell.angle_gamma   90.00
#
_symmetry.space_group_name_H-M   'P 1'
#
loop_
_entity.id
_entity.type
_entity.pdbx_description
1 polymer ?
#
loop_
_entity_poly.entity_id
_entity_poly.type
_entity_poly.pdbx_seq_one_letter_code
_entity_poly.pdbx_strand_id
1 'polypeptide(L)'
;MAMYVTKRDVLENLRLPLKGSLDLTYRCNNNCRHCWLWLPVNAVEKADELSFGEIRTIVDEARALGTREWDISGGEAMIRPDFTEIFDYITRHSRFYTLRTNGTLVTPQIARLMRRPGAKWISLYGATADVYDRVTRNPGAFESLMRTFALLKEYGVPFTVQLFPLRDNWHQWPQMIELARSISPEWRIGAAWLHLSASGDPVRNDEIRRQRLDPADVIALDPPFIDGSSDMRDDRECQVHKTESGLFAACIESGDRIHIDPYGQMSFCEIIKDPALRYNLRHGSVKEGWDVFLPSLAEKVIGSNVYKNGCGHCALKEDCRWCASYAWIEHRDFSEKINYLCNIAEENRRYKNNWQTHHRRYYQAAGITIQIDSDKAITESTFTPAVQTFAVDGPGEDTVRIHHHFSLDGVALHDLGNEIYHVAPWTVYRKDASWIYLCSLGDTIYSVSVFNADQSRGRIYHANDEFWEKGRLNTITVPVTDQILLVRLLAERQALILHSAGAILDEKGLLFVGHSDAGKTTTTRLFEGHAEILCDDRNIVRLQGDTFDVYGTWSHGDSALVSAASAPLKAIFLIRQSPDNRLTRLTRKTAFNKLLPCVVRGYADVEWWNKTLTLVERLTHDIPCYEMEFNQTGGIVPLVQSLCS
;
A
#
# COMPACT_ATOMS: atom_id res chain seq x y z
N MET A 1 -13.32 -34.12 -23.47
CA MET A 1 -11.91 -34.07 -23.94
C MET A 1 -11.49 -32.62 -23.97
N ALA A 2 -10.77 -32.17 -22.92
CA ALA A 2 -10.26 -30.81 -22.83
C ALA A 2 -9.04 -30.70 -23.76
N MET A 3 -9.13 -29.84 -24.77
CA MET A 3 -7.98 -29.48 -25.60
C MET A 3 -6.99 -28.68 -24.73
N TYR A 4 -5.79 -29.24 -24.60
CA TYR A 4 -4.61 -28.64 -24.02
C TYR A 4 -4.41 -27.21 -24.55
N VAL A 5 -4.53 -26.21 -23.67
CA VAL A 5 -3.97 -24.88 -23.92
C VAL A 5 -2.48 -25.00 -23.67
N THR A 6 -1.70 -25.08 -24.74
CA THR A 6 -0.23 -24.99 -24.66
C THR A 6 0.11 -23.56 -24.24
N LYS A 7 0.60 -23.40 -23.01
CA LYS A 7 1.19 -22.13 -22.56
C LYS A 7 2.42 -21.90 -23.44
N ARG A 8 2.32 -20.98 -24.41
CA ARG A 8 3.48 -20.50 -25.17
C ARG A 8 4.16 -19.44 -24.31
N ASP A 9 5.42 -19.68 -23.96
CA ASP A 9 6.27 -18.64 -23.38
C ASP A 9 6.40 -17.52 -24.42
N VAL A 10 5.97 -16.32 -24.02
CA VAL A 10 6.09 -15.11 -24.84
C VAL A 10 7.56 -14.71 -24.81
N LEU A 11 8.18 -14.63 -25.98
CA LEU A 11 9.54 -14.12 -26.14
C LEU A 11 9.66 -12.76 -25.43
N GLU A 12 10.74 -12.55 -24.67
CA GLU A 12 10.95 -11.39 -23.78
C GLU A 12 10.89 -10.00 -24.47
N ASN A 13 10.75 -9.93 -25.80
CA ASN A 13 10.79 -8.71 -26.60
C ASN A 13 9.56 -8.49 -27.52
N LEU A 14 8.43 -9.18 -27.31
CA LEU A 14 7.24 -9.00 -28.16
C LEU A 14 6.26 -7.96 -27.60
N ARG A 15 6.17 -6.78 -28.23
CA ARG A 15 5.19 -5.74 -27.89
C ARG A 15 3.80 -6.09 -28.45
N LEU A 16 2.86 -6.49 -27.60
CA LEU A 16 1.51 -6.90 -27.99
C LEU A 16 0.43 -5.90 -27.54
N PRO A 17 -0.54 -5.52 -28.39
CA PRO A 17 -1.62 -4.62 -28.01
C PRO A 17 -2.72 -5.40 -27.30
N LEU A 18 -2.56 -5.69 -26.01
CA LEU A 18 -3.53 -6.50 -25.25
C LEU A 18 -4.85 -5.76 -24.99
N LYS A 19 -4.78 -4.43 -24.83
CA LYS A 19 -5.92 -3.55 -24.49
C LYS A 19 -6.22 -2.58 -25.64
N GLY A 20 -7.49 -2.37 -25.95
CA GLY A 20 -7.97 -1.36 -26.89
C GLY A 20 -8.94 -0.39 -26.22
N SER A 21 -8.93 0.89 -26.62
CA SER A 21 -10.03 1.81 -26.32
C SER A 21 -10.58 2.42 -27.60
N LEU A 22 -11.90 2.51 -27.68
CA LEU A 22 -12.62 3.01 -28.84
C LEU A 22 -13.62 4.08 -28.40
N ASP A 23 -13.39 5.31 -28.84
CA ASP A 23 -14.38 6.37 -28.75
C ASP A 23 -15.33 6.22 -29.94
N LEU A 24 -16.60 5.90 -29.71
CA LEU A 24 -17.54 5.64 -30.81
C LEU A 24 -18.08 6.92 -31.48
N THR A 25 -18.10 8.00 -30.71
CA THR A 25 -18.57 9.34 -31.10
C THR A 25 -18.09 10.35 -30.06
N TYR A 26 -17.88 11.61 -30.43
CA TYR A 26 -17.73 12.71 -29.47
C TYR A 26 -19.02 13.45 -29.18
N ARG A 27 -20.11 13.08 -29.86
CA ARG A 27 -21.44 13.66 -29.65
C ARG A 27 -22.04 13.14 -28.35
N CYS A 28 -22.77 13.99 -27.63
CA CYS A 28 -23.42 13.61 -26.39
C CYS A 28 -24.73 14.38 -26.20
N ASN A 29 -25.73 13.70 -25.63
CA ASN A 29 -27.00 14.32 -25.22
C ASN A 29 -26.88 15.15 -23.94
N ASN A 30 -25.85 14.90 -23.12
CA ASN A 30 -25.48 15.77 -22.01
C ASN A 30 -24.39 16.76 -22.43
N ASN A 31 -24.38 17.96 -21.87
CA ASN A 31 -23.33 18.95 -22.01
C ASN A 31 -22.71 19.27 -20.64
N CYS A 32 -22.10 18.26 -20.03
CA CYS A 32 -21.61 18.35 -18.65
C CYS A 32 -20.55 19.45 -18.49
N ARG A 33 -20.64 20.24 -17.41
CA ARG A 33 -19.74 21.39 -17.15
C ARG A 33 -18.25 21.07 -17.12
N HIS A 34 -17.89 19.84 -16.74
CA HIS A 34 -16.50 19.39 -16.64
C HIS A 34 -15.98 18.67 -17.89
N CYS A 35 -16.87 18.39 -18.85
CA CYS A 35 -16.55 17.42 -19.89
C CYS A 35 -15.52 17.96 -20.88
N TRP A 36 -14.43 17.22 -21.02
CA TRP A 36 -13.32 17.54 -21.90
C TRP A 36 -13.51 17.05 -23.34
N LEU A 37 -14.51 16.19 -23.58
CA LEU A 37 -14.87 15.62 -24.88
C LEU A 37 -16.37 15.82 -25.16
N TRP A 38 -16.72 16.91 -25.83
CA TRP A 38 -18.11 17.19 -26.14
C TRP A 38 -18.32 17.81 -27.52
N LEU A 39 -19.22 17.21 -28.28
CA LEU A 39 -19.88 17.79 -29.43
C LEU A 39 -21.41 17.70 -29.25
N PRO A 40 -22.18 18.64 -29.82
CA PRO A 40 -23.64 18.55 -29.81
C PRO A 40 -24.13 17.35 -30.64
N VAL A 41 -25.35 16.87 -30.36
CA VAL A 41 -25.96 15.70 -31.03
C VAL A 41 -26.01 15.83 -32.56
N ASN A 42 -26.19 17.04 -33.06
CA ASN A 42 -26.32 17.41 -34.47
C ASN A 42 -25.01 17.96 -35.07
N ALA A 43 -23.86 17.72 -34.43
CA ALA A 43 -22.55 18.12 -34.94
C ALA A 43 -22.31 17.56 -36.35
N VAL A 44 -21.68 18.37 -37.21
CA VAL A 44 -21.42 18.02 -38.62
C VAL A 44 -20.44 16.87 -38.77
N GLU A 45 -19.55 16.72 -37.78
CA GLU A 45 -18.54 15.68 -37.63
C GLU A 45 -19.16 14.28 -37.54
N LYS A 46 -20.47 14.18 -37.27
CA LYS A 46 -21.21 12.91 -37.39
C LYS A 46 -20.95 12.22 -38.73
N ALA A 47 -20.82 12.99 -39.81
CA ALA A 47 -20.62 12.45 -41.16
C ALA A 47 -19.28 11.70 -41.30
N ASP A 48 -18.30 12.01 -40.46
CA ASP A 48 -16.95 11.44 -40.52
C ASP A 48 -16.76 10.26 -39.56
N GLU A 49 -17.71 10.02 -38.65
CA GLU A 49 -17.68 8.90 -37.70
C GLU A 49 -17.52 7.56 -38.42
N LEU A 50 -16.70 6.66 -37.86
CA LEU A 50 -16.51 5.32 -38.39
C LEU A 50 -17.85 4.60 -38.49
N SER A 51 -18.09 3.98 -39.64
CA SER A 51 -19.21 3.07 -39.86
C SER A 51 -19.02 1.78 -39.05
N PHE A 52 -20.11 1.05 -38.80
CA PHE A 52 -20.04 -0.26 -38.17
C PHE A 52 -19.09 -1.23 -38.91
N GLY A 53 -19.05 -1.18 -40.25
CA GLY A 53 -18.16 -2.02 -41.05
C GLY A 53 -16.67 -1.71 -40.85
N GLU A 54 -16.31 -0.43 -40.73
CA GLU A 54 -14.95 -0.01 -40.41
C GLU A 54 -14.57 -0.44 -38.98
N ILE A 55 -15.45 -0.21 -38.00
CA ILE A 55 -15.23 -0.64 -36.61
C ILE A 55 -14.99 -2.14 -36.53
N ARG A 56 -15.79 -2.94 -37.25
CA ARG A 56 -15.64 -4.39 -37.32
C ARG A 56 -14.24 -4.79 -37.79
N THR A 57 -13.81 -4.18 -38.90
CA THR A 57 -12.49 -4.44 -39.50
C THR A 57 -11.37 -4.11 -38.52
N ILE A 58 -11.44 -2.95 -37.86
CA ILE A 58 -10.46 -2.52 -36.86
C ILE A 58 -10.39 -3.49 -35.67
N VAL A 59 -11.55 -3.92 -35.15
CA VAL A 59 -11.62 -4.87 -34.03
C VAL A 59 -11.01 -6.22 -34.42
N ASP A 60 -11.27 -6.70 -35.65
CA ASP A 60 -10.71 -7.96 -36.15
C ASP A 60 -9.19 -7.89 -36.33
N GLU A 61 -8.69 -6.80 -36.92
CA GLU A 61 -7.25 -6.56 -37.08
C GLU A 61 -6.54 -6.48 -35.73
N ALA A 62 -7.06 -5.68 -34.80
CA ALA A 62 -6.52 -5.55 -33.45
C ALA A 62 -6.53 -6.91 -32.71
N ARG A 63 -7.62 -7.67 -32.84
CA ARG A 63 -7.73 -9.03 -32.28
C ARG A 63 -6.69 -9.98 -32.88
N ALA A 64 -6.43 -9.89 -34.19
CA ALA A 64 -5.40 -10.70 -34.84
C ALA A 64 -4.00 -10.40 -34.29
N LEU A 65 -3.74 -9.16 -33.86
CA LEU A 65 -2.48 -8.75 -33.22
C LEU A 65 -2.38 -9.10 -31.74
N GLY A 66 -3.49 -9.33 -31.05
CA GLY A 66 -3.48 -9.75 -29.65
C GLY A 66 -4.49 -9.06 -28.75
N THR A 67 -5.24 -8.06 -29.24
CA THR A 67 -6.19 -7.34 -28.40
C THR A 67 -7.29 -8.25 -27.89
N ARG A 68 -7.50 -8.23 -26.57
CA ARG A 68 -8.52 -9.04 -25.88
C ARG A 68 -9.47 -8.21 -25.04
N GLU A 69 -9.12 -6.98 -24.70
CA GLU A 69 -9.93 -6.12 -23.84
C GLU A 69 -10.25 -4.82 -24.56
N TRP A 70 -11.49 -4.35 -24.40
CA TRP A 70 -11.96 -3.12 -25.05
C TRP A 70 -12.62 -2.18 -24.04
N ASP A 71 -12.14 -0.94 -23.96
CA ASP A 71 -12.85 0.18 -23.33
C ASP A 71 -13.66 0.94 -24.39
N ILE A 72 -14.96 1.11 -24.15
CA ILE A 72 -15.90 1.75 -25.06
C ILE A 72 -16.33 3.06 -24.42
N SER A 73 -15.95 4.18 -25.05
CA SER A 73 -16.15 5.53 -24.52
C SER A 73 -16.44 6.56 -25.63
N GLY A 74 -16.05 7.81 -25.40
CA GLY A 74 -16.29 8.98 -26.24
C GLY A 74 -17.13 10.04 -25.52
N GLY A 75 -18.13 10.58 -26.22
CA GLY A 75 -19.22 11.37 -25.66
C GLY A 75 -20.26 10.45 -25.03
N GLU A 76 -21.38 10.20 -25.73
CA GLU A 76 -22.34 9.15 -25.36
C GLU A 76 -22.51 8.16 -26.51
N ALA A 77 -21.90 6.98 -26.38
CA ALA A 77 -21.92 5.92 -27.38
C ALA A 77 -23.35 5.52 -27.80
N MET A 78 -24.29 5.51 -26.85
CA MET A 78 -25.68 5.07 -27.08
C MET A 78 -26.50 6.02 -27.95
N ILE A 79 -25.96 7.20 -28.33
CA ILE A 79 -26.63 8.10 -29.27
C ILE A 79 -26.53 7.64 -30.73
N ARG A 80 -25.62 6.70 -30.99
CA ARG A 80 -25.46 6.12 -32.32
C ARG A 80 -26.61 5.15 -32.61
N PRO A 81 -27.25 5.22 -33.79
CA PRO A 81 -28.34 4.30 -34.14
C PRO A 81 -27.87 2.84 -34.26
N ASP A 82 -26.61 2.62 -34.64
CA ASP A 82 -25.96 1.32 -34.78
C ASP A 82 -25.23 0.84 -33.50
N PHE A 83 -25.43 1.52 -32.36
CA PHE A 83 -24.73 1.19 -31.11
C PHE A 83 -24.93 -0.27 -30.68
N THR A 84 -26.15 -0.80 -30.78
CA THR A 84 -26.44 -2.18 -30.34
C THR A 84 -25.69 -3.22 -31.16
N GLU A 85 -25.49 -2.96 -32.46
CA GLU A 85 -24.74 -3.83 -33.38
C GLU A 85 -23.24 -3.76 -33.09
N ILE A 86 -22.71 -2.55 -32.91
CA ILE A 86 -21.31 -2.31 -32.51
C ILE A 86 -21.00 -2.99 -31.17
N PHE A 87 -21.81 -2.73 -30.15
CA PHE A 87 -21.61 -3.27 -28.81
C PHE A 87 -21.76 -4.79 -28.79
N ASP A 88 -22.73 -5.35 -29.53
CA ASP A 88 -22.87 -6.80 -29.69
C ASP A 88 -21.62 -7.42 -30.32
N TYR A 89 -21.07 -6.77 -31.35
CA TYR A 89 -19.87 -7.24 -32.04
C TYR A 89 -18.64 -7.23 -31.13
N ILE A 90 -18.30 -6.06 -30.56
CA ILE A 90 -17.10 -5.90 -29.72
C ILE A 90 -17.11 -6.90 -28.57
N THR A 91 -18.23 -7.00 -27.85
CA THR A 91 -18.32 -7.85 -26.66
C THR A 91 -18.35 -9.36 -26.95
N ARG A 92 -18.64 -9.78 -28.19
CA ARG A 92 -18.45 -11.18 -28.63
C ARG A 92 -17.00 -11.48 -29.02
N HIS A 93 -16.26 -10.44 -29.42
CA HIS A 93 -14.89 -10.56 -29.90
C HIS A 93 -13.85 -10.12 -28.84
N SER A 94 -14.28 -9.84 -27.61
CA SER A 94 -13.40 -9.52 -26.48
C SER A 94 -13.53 -10.52 -25.34
N ARG A 95 -12.45 -10.70 -24.58
CA ARG A 95 -12.43 -11.47 -23.33
C ARG A 95 -13.07 -10.70 -22.18
N PHE A 96 -12.93 -9.37 -22.22
CA PHE A 96 -13.45 -8.41 -21.26
C PHE A 96 -13.78 -7.10 -21.98
N TYR A 97 -14.69 -6.32 -21.43
CA TYR A 97 -14.96 -4.97 -21.90
C TYR A 97 -15.23 -4.03 -20.72
N THR A 98 -14.96 -2.75 -20.94
CA THR A 98 -15.40 -1.65 -20.09
C THR A 98 -16.32 -0.77 -20.93
N LEU A 99 -17.52 -0.48 -20.42
CA LEU A 99 -18.45 0.47 -21.03
C LEU A 99 -18.57 1.69 -20.13
N ARG A 100 -18.21 2.87 -20.64
CA ARG A 100 -18.41 4.16 -19.97
C ARG A 100 -19.63 4.85 -20.57
N THR A 101 -20.62 5.19 -19.74
CA THR A 101 -21.87 5.82 -20.21
C THR A 101 -22.42 6.80 -19.19
N ASN A 102 -23.13 7.83 -19.67
CA ASN A 102 -23.93 8.69 -18.81
C ASN A 102 -25.21 8.00 -18.31
N GLY A 103 -25.58 6.85 -18.90
CA GLY A 103 -26.69 6.01 -18.48
C GLY A 103 -28.07 6.50 -18.87
N THR A 104 -28.22 7.65 -19.52
CA THR A 104 -29.55 8.26 -19.77
C THR A 104 -30.32 7.62 -20.93
N LEU A 105 -29.66 6.82 -21.76
CA LEU A 105 -30.21 6.23 -23.00
C LEU A 105 -30.31 4.70 -22.95
N VAL A 106 -30.17 4.07 -21.78
CA VAL A 106 -30.25 2.61 -21.67
C VAL A 106 -31.69 2.14 -21.92
N THR A 107 -31.84 1.30 -22.94
CA THR A 107 -33.10 0.63 -23.28
C THR A 107 -33.09 -0.83 -22.81
N PRO A 108 -34.25 -1.52 -22.76
CA PRO A 108 -34.30 -2.96 -22.45
C PRO A 108 -33.40 -3.82 -23.35
N GLN A 109 -33.26 -3.46 -24.63
CA GLN A 109 -32.37 -4.14 -25.57
C GLN A 109 -30.90 -3.97 -25.17
N ILE A 110 -30.49 -2.75 -24.80
CA ILE A 110 -29.12 -2.46 -24.34
C ILE A 110 -28.85 -3.15 -22.99
N ALA A 111 -29.78 -3.07 -22.04
CA ALA A 111 -29.68 -3.75 -20.74
C ALA A 111 -29.46 -5.26 -20.90
N ARG A 112 -30.16 -5.90 -21.86
CA ARG A 112 -29.96 -7.31 -22.19
C ARG A 112 -28.55 -7.60 -22.71
N LEU A 113 -27.97 -6.73 -23.53
CA LEU A 113 -26.58 -6.89 -24.00
C LEU A 113 -25.57 -6.68 -22.86
N MET A 114 -25.82 -5.75 -21.95
CA MET A 114 -24.95 -5.46 -20.80
C MET A 114 -24.85 -6.62 -19.80
N ARG A 115 -25.70 -7.65 -19.88
CA ARG A 115 -25.56 -8.87 -19.06
C ARG A 115 -24.26 -9.64 -19.33
N ARG A 116 -23.57 -9.39 -20.45
CA ARG A 116 -22.26 -10.00 -20.73
C ARG A 116 -21.23 -9.60 -19.68
N PRO A 117 -20.35 -10.51 -19.22
CA PRO A 117 -19.29 -10.17 -18.26
C PRO A 117 -18.41 -9.02 -18.75
N GLY A 118 -18.18 -8.03 -17.90
CA GLY A 118 -17.44 -6.80 -18.21
C GLY A 118 -17.74 -5.70 -17.17
N ALA A 119 -16.98 -4.62 -17.19
CA ALA A 119 -17.18 -3.45 -16.34
C ALA A 119 -18.15 -2.45 -17.01
N LYS A 120 -19.09 -1.91 -16.24
CA LYS A 120 -20.06 -0.89 -16.70
C LYS A 120 -19.98 0.26 -15.75
N TRP A 121 -19.40 1.38 -16.18
CA TRP A 121 -19.25 2.57 -15.35
C TRP A 121 -20.30 3.59 -15.76
N ILE A 122 -21.20 3.89 -14.84
CA ILE A 122 -22.33 4.79 -15.09
C ILE A 122 -22.12 6.05 -14.26
N SER A 123 -22.03 7.20 -14.95
CA SER A 123 -21.66 8.46 -14.30
C SER A 123 -22.82 9.07 -13.49
N LEU A 124 -22.55 9.45 -12.24
CA LEU A 124 -23.46 10.18 -11.36
C LEU A 124 -22.85 11.53 -10.95
N TYR A 125 -23.62 12.60 -11.17
CA TYR A 125 -23.14 13.99 -11.04
C TYR A 125 -23.83 14.81 -9.94
N GLY A 126 -24.80 14.24 -9.24
CA GLY A 126 -25.55 14.89 -8.16
C GLY A 126 -26.47 13.89 -7.46
N ALA A 127 -26.84 14.18 -6.21
CA ALA A 127 -27.77 13.36 -5.44
C ALA A 127 -29.23 13.73 -5.68
N THR A 128 -29.50 14.87 -6.33
CA THR A 128 -30.84 15.36 -6.66
C THR A 128 -30.95 15.76 -8.13
N ALA A 129 -32.18 15.80 -8.65
CA ALA A 129 -32.45 16.23 -10.01
C ALA A 129 -31.92 17.64 -10.32
N ASP A 130 -32.14 18.61 -9.41
CA ASP A 130 -31.64 19.98 -9.58
C ASP A 130 -30.13 20.05 -9.83
N VAL A 131 -29.34 19.38 -8.98
CA VAL A 131 -27.87 19.42 -9.11
C VAL A 131 -27.41 18.62 -10.32
N TYR A 132 -27.93 17.41 -10.51
CA TYR A 132 -27.54 16.55 -11.62
C TYR A 132 -27.87 17.20 -12.98
N ASP A 133 -29.08 17.70 -13.17
CA ASP A 133 -29.52 18.30 -14.43
C ASP A 133 -28.79 19.63 -14.70
N ARG A 134 -28.46 20.41 -13.65
CA ARG A 134 -27.64 21.62 -13.77
C ARG A 134 -26.20 21.33 -14.18
N VAL A 135 -25.60 20.25 -13.65
CA VAL A 135 -24.24 19.83 -14.00
C VAL A 135 -24.20 19.26 -15.41
N THR A 136 -25.18 18.43 -15.78
CA THR A 136 -25.24 17.79 -17.12
C THR A 136 -25.81 18.71 -18.20
N ARG A 137 -26.49 19.80 -17.81
CA ARG A 137 -27.24 20.71 -18.69
C ARG A 137 -28.27 19.97 -19.55
N ASN A 138 -28.91 18.96 -18.97
CA ASN A 138 -29.93 18.16 -19.63
C ASN A 138 -31.11 17.94 -18.66
N PRO A 139 -32.19 18.72 -18.77
CA PRO A 139 -33.38 18.57 -17.93
C PRO A 139 -34.00 17.17 -18.05
N GLY A 140 -34.29 16.52 -16.92
CA GLY A 140 -34.81 15.16 -16.85
C GLY A 140 -33.76 14.06 -16.97
N ALA A 141 -32.47 14.41 -17.02
CA ALA A 141 -31.39 13.44 -17.12
C ALA A 141 -31.25 12.61 -15.83
N PHE A 142 -31.45 13.21 -14.66
CA PHE A 142 -31.45 12.48 -13.39
C PHE A 142 -32.53 11.40 -13.35
N GLU A 143 -33.77 11.76 -13.72
CA GLU A 143 -34.87 10.80 -13.77
C GLU A 143 -34.60 9.67 -14.77
N SER A 144 -34.02 10.02 -15.93
CA SER A 144 -33.62 9.04 -16.94
C SER A 144 -32.58 8.07 -16.41
N LEU A 145 -31.57 8.58 -15.69
CA LEU A 145 -30.56 7.76 -15.03
C LEU A 145 -31.16 6.86 -13.94
N MET A 146 -32.09 7.36 -13.12
CA MET A 146 -32.75 6.55 -12.10
C MET A 146 -33.57 5.40 -12.72
N ARG A 147 -34.26 5.66 -13.84
CA ARG A 147 -34.94 4.61 -14.61
C ARG A 147 -33.96 3.55 -15.13
N THR A 148 -32.80 3.98 -15.62
CA THR A 148 -31.73 3.06 -16.03
C THR A 148 -31.26 2.17 -14.89
N PHE A 149 -31.02 2.71 -13.70
CA PHE A 149 -30.61 1.89 -12.56
C PHE A 149 -31.69 0.87 -12.16
N ALA A 150 -32.96 1.27 -12.17
CA ALA A 150 -34.06 0.34 -11.93
C ALA A 150 -34.09 -0.78 -12.98
N LEU A 151 -33.93 -0.42 -14.26
CA LEU A 151 -33.90 -1.37 -15.37
C LEU A 151 -32.71 -2.34 -15.28
N LEU A 152 -31.51 -1.85 -14.97
CA LEU A 152 -30.33 -2.71 -14.83
C LEU A 152 -30.47 -3.68 -13.65
N LYS A 153 -31.06 -3.24 -12.53
CA LYS A 153 -31.40 -4.10 -11.39
C LYS A 153 -32.41 -5.18 -11.79
N GLU A 154 -33.48 -4.82 -12.51
CA GLU A 154 -34.49 -5.77 -13.00
C GLU A 154 -33.88 -6.86 -13.88
N TYR A 155 -32.92 -6.50 -14.74
CA TYR A 155 -32.24 -7.43 -15.65
C TYR A 155 -31.07 -8.19 -15.01
N GLY A 156 -30.76 -7.93 -13.74
CA GLY A 156 -29.63 -8.53 -13.03
C GLY A 156 -28.27 -8.18 -13.63
N VAL A 157 -28.11 -6.95 -14.14
CA VAL A 157 -26.84 -6.48 -14.72
C VAL A 157 -25.97 -5.88 -13.61
N PRO A 158 -24.74 -6.39 -13.37
CA PRO A 158 -23.80 -5.74 -12.48
C PRO A 158 -23.23 -4.47 -13.13
N PHE A 159 -23.14 -3.40 -12.35
CA PHE A 159 -22.59 -2.11 -12.78
C PHE A 159 -21.95 -1.36 -11.61
N THR A 160 -21.02 -0.46 -11.92
CA THR A 160 -20.35 0.41 -10.97
C THR A 160 -20.87 1.84 -11.14
N VAL A 161 -21.26 2.49 -10.04
CA VAL A 161 -21.60 3.92 -10.07
C VAL A 161 -20.31 4.73 -10.02
N GLN A 162 -20.06 5.59 -11.01
CA GLN A 162 -18.88 6.44 -11.06
C GLN A 162 -19.23 7.87 -10.67
N LEU A 163 -18.71 8.33 -9.53
CA LEU A 163 -18.91 9.67 -8.99
C LEU A 163 -17.86 10.64 -9.52
N PHE A 164 -18.27 11.81 -9.98
CA PHE A 164 -17.35 12.88 -10.37
C PHE A 164 -17.45 14.04 -9.38
N PRO A 165 -16.38 14.30 -8.60
CA PRO A 165 -16.36 15.40 -7.66
C PRO A 165 -16.10 16.72 -8.40
N LEU A 166 -17.02 17.66 -8.28
CA LEU A 166 -16.99 18.96 -8.95
C LEU A 166 -17.34 20.05 -7.93
N ARG A 167 -16.80 21.26 -8.11
CA ARG A 167 -17.14 22.39 -7.24
C ARG A 167 -18.66 22.60 -7.14
N ASP A 168 -19.39 22.47 -8.25
CA ASP A 168 -20.84 22.68 -8.28
C ASP A 168 -21.68 21.59 -7.60
N ASN A 169 -21.11 20.40 -7.34
CA ASN A 169 -21.80 19.29 -6.67
C ASN A 169 -21.18 18.91 -5.31
N TRP A 170 -20.07 19.56 -4.91
CA TRP A 170 -19.30 19.21 -3.71
C TRP A 170 -20.13 19.22 -2.42
N HIS A 171 -21.06 20.16 -2.30
CA HIS A 171 -22.00 20.25 -1.18
C HIS A 171 -22.95 19.04 -1.05
N GLN A 172 -23.09 18.22 -2.11
CA GLN A 172 -23.85 16.96 -2.09
C GLN A 172 -22.96 15.71 -2.04
N TRP A 173 -21.64 15.85 -1.87
CA TRP A 173 -20.72 14.72 -1.98
C TRP A 173 -21.07 13.54 -1.05
N PRO A 174 -21.34 13.75 0.27
CA PRO A 174 -21.77 12.66 1.15
C PRO A 174 -23.07 11.99 0.67
N GLN A 175 -24.04 12.78 0.21
CA GLN A 175 -25.32 12.27 -0.29
C GLN A 175 -25.17 11.51 -1.61
N MET A 176 -24.22 11.91 -2.46
CA MET A 176 -23.90 11.19 -3.69
C MET A 176 -23.28 9.81 -3.39
N ILE A 177 -22.41 9.72 -2.39
CA ILE A 177 -21.86 8.43 -1.93
C ILE A 177 -22.97 7.54 -1.38
N GLU A 178 -23.85 8.08 -0.54
CA GLU A 178 -24.97 7.34 0.02
C GLU A 178 -25.91 6.83 -1.09
N LEU A 179 -26.26 7.70 -2.04
CA LEU A 179 -27.07 7.33 -3.20
C LEU A 179 -26.38 6.22 -4.01
N ALA A 180 -25.08 6.34 -4.30
CA ALA A 180 -24.33 5.32 -5.02
C ALA A 180 -24.35 3.96 -4.32
N ARG A 181 -24.12 3.93 -3.00
CA ARG A 181 -24.18 2.71 -2.17
C ARG A 181 -25.57 2.07 -2.13
N SER A 182 -26.62 2.88 -2.13
CA SER A 182 -28.01 2.38 -2.22
C SER A 182 -28.35 1.78 -3.60
N ILE A 183 -27.63 2.21 -4.65
CA ILE A 183 -27.90 1.82 -6.03
C ILE A 183 -27.08 0.60 -6.43
N SER A 184 -25.81 0.52 -6.08
CA SER A 184 -24.92 -0.58 -6.46
C SER A 184 -23.99 -0.96 -5.30
N PRO A 185 -23.65 -2.26 -5.14
CA PRO A 185 -22.58 -2.67 -4.24
C PRO A 185 -21.21 -2.10 -4.64
N GLU A 186 -21.04 -1.72 -5.91
CA GLU A 186 -19.79 -1.16 -6.42
C GLU A 186 -19.96 0.31 -6.82
N TRP A 187 -19.06 1.15 -6.33
CA TRP A 187 -18.94 2.54 -6.77
C TRP A 187 -17.47 2.96 -6.77
N ARG A 188 -17.15 3.97 -7.58
CA ARG A 188 -15.79 4.52 -7.67
C ARG A 188 -15.81 6.02 -7.88
N ILE A 189 -14.68 6.65 -7.62
CA ILE A 189 -14.45 8.07 -7.91
C ILE A 189 -13.79 8.17 -9.31
N GLY A 190 -14.27 9.10 -10.14
CA GLY A 190 -13.66 9.49 -11.40
C GLY A 190 -12.47 10.43 -11.21
N ALA A 191 -11.84 10.88 -12.29
CA ALA A 191 -10.67 11.77 -12.20
C ALA A 191 -11.03 13.11 -11.53
N ALA A 192 -10.57 13.32 -10.29
CA ALA A 192 -10.93 14.49 -9.47
C ALA A 192 -10.21 15.80 -9.89
N TRP A 193 -9.14 15.72 -10.67
CA TRP A 193 -8.34 16.89 -11.08
C TRP A 193 -8.81 17.54 -12.39
N LEU A 194 -9.65 16.86 -13.17
CA LEU A 194 -10.25 17.28 -14.44
C LEU A 194 -9.25 17.68 -15.56
N HIS A 195 -9.50 17.17 -16.77
CA HIS A 195 -8.79 17.60 -17.98
C HIS A 195 -9.50 18.80 -18.61
N LEU A 196 -8.74 19.73 -19.19
CA LEU A 196 -9.32 20.79 -20.03
C LEU A 196 -9.82 20.22 -21.37
N SER A 197 -10.60 21.01 -22.11
CA SER A 197 -11.23 20.58 -23.35
C SER A 197 -10.22 20.15 -24.41
N ALA A 198 -10.48 19.00 -25.03
CA ALA A 198 -9.79 18.55 -26.22
C ALA A 198 -9.86 19.58 -27.37
N SER A 199 -10.95 20.35 -27.48
CA SER A 199 -11.10 21.39 -28.51
C SER A 199 -10.21 22.61 -28.27
N GLY A 200 -9.83 22.87 -27.01
CA GLY A 200 -9.08 24.07 -26.62
C GLY A 200 -9.95 25.33 -26.56
N ASP A 201 -11.27 25.20 -26.65
CA ASP A 201 -12.21 26.32 -26.50
C ASP A 201 -11.98 27.03 -25.15
N PRO A 202 -11.60 28.34 -25.17
CA PRO A 202 -11.33 29.10 -23.95
C PRO A 202 -12.53 29.16 -22.98
N VAL A 203 -13.75 29.31 -23.51
CA VAL A 203 -14.96 29.41 -22.68
C VAL A 203 -15.22 28.09 -21.95
N ARG A 204 -15.07 26.97 -22.67
CA ARG A 204 -15.18 25.63 -22.08
C ARG A 204 -14.09 25.38 -21.05
N ASN A 205 -12.85 25.78 -21.35
CA ASN A 205 -11.73 25.60 -20.44
C ASN A 205 -11.90 26.41 -19.15
N ASP A 206 -12.39 27.65 -19.24
CA ASP A 206 -12.69 28.47 -18.06
C ASP A 206 -13.84 27.91 -17.23
N GLU A 207 -14.81 27.26 -17.86
CA GLU A 207 -15.80 26.49 -17.14
C GLU A 207 -15.21 25.29 -16.40
N ILE A 208 -14.41 24.45 -17.07
CA ILE A 208 -13.80 23.26 -16.45
C ILE A 208 -12.91 23.68 -15.27
N ARG A 209 -12.10 24.75 -15.42
CA ARG A 209 -11.26 25.28 -14.34
C ARG A 209 -12.09 25.67 -13.11
N ARG A 210 -13.29 26.25 -13.29
CA ARG A 210 -14.19 26.59 -12.18
C ARG A 210 -14.75 25.35 -11.47
N GLN A 211 -14.78 24.20 -12.12
CA GLN A 211 -15.23 22.94 -11.51
C GLN A 211 -14.14 22.22 -10.71
N ARG A 212 -12.85 22.56 -10.90
CA ARG A 212 -11.75 21.98 -10.14
C ARG A 212 -11.91 22.26 -8.64
N LEU A 213 -11.72 21.21 -7.84
CA LEU A 213 -11.69 21.31 -6.37
C LEU A 213 -10.38 21.89 -5.87
N ASP A 214 -10.33 22.23 -4.58
CA ASP A 214 -9.07 22.55 -3.94
C ASP A 214 -8.13 21.33 -3.95
N PRO A 215 -6.81 21.49 -4.14
CA PRO A 215 -5.85 20.40 -4.04
C PRO A 215 -6.00 19.54 -2.78
N ALA A 216 -6.32 20.14 -1.63
CA ALA A 216 -6.52 19.39 -0.38
C ALA A 216 -7.73 18.45 -0.47
N ASP A 217 -8.84 18.90 -1.07
CA ASP A 217 -10.02 18.07 -1.29
C ASP A 217 -9.71 16.93 -2.29
N VAL A 218 -8.94 17.20 -3.34
CA VAL A 218 -8.51 16.18 -4.31
C VAL A 218 -7.69 15.09 -3.64
N ILE A 219 -6.75 15.47 -2.77
CA ILE A 219 -5.92 14.52 -2.01
C ILE A 219 -6.75 13.76 -0.96
N ALA A 220 -7.72 14.41 -0.31
CA ALA A 220 -8.61 13.72 0.63
C ALA A 220 -9.49 12.67 -0.06
N LEU A 221 -9.90 12.89 -1.31
CA LEU A 221 -10.70 11.95 -2.10
C LEU A 221 -9.91 10.72 -2.58
N ASP A 222 -8.64 10.92 -2.89
CA ASP A 222 -7.74 9.86 -3.37
C ASP A 222 -6.37 9.99 -2.68
N PRO A 223 -6.30 9.63 -1.37
CA PRO A 223 -5.09 9.79 -0.58
C PRO A 223 -3.93 8.99 -1.18
N PRO A 224 -2.70 9.54 -1.13
CA PRO A 224 -1.53 8.84 -1.61
C PRO A 224 -1.20 7.64 -0.73
N PHE A 225 -0.53 6.65 -1.33
CA PHE A 225 0.01 5.51 -0.61
C PHE A 225 1.26 5.93 0.17
N ILE A 226 1.37 5.45 1.41
CA ILE A 226 2.30 6.01 2.40
C ILE A 226 3.40 5.00 2.79
N ASP A 227 3.12 3.71 2.61
CA ASP A 227 4.02 2.58 2.89
C ASP A 227 4.83 2.13 1.67
N GLY A 228 4.67 2.81 0.53
CA GLY A 228 5.29 2.39 -0.74
C GLY A 228 4.71 1.10 -1.32
N SER A 229 3.63 0.54 -0.73
CA SER A 229 2.92 -0.57 -1.34
C SER A 229 2.04 -0.01 -2.47
N SER A 230 2.36 -0.44 -3.69
CA SER A 230 1.51 -0.19 -4.85
C SER A 230 0.36 -1.18 -4.84
N ASP A 231 -0.63 -0.99 -3.97
CA ASP A 231 -1.89 -1.71 -4.16
C ASP A 231 -2.51 -1.25 -5.49
N MET A 232 -2.99 -2.24 -6.24
CA MET A 232 -3.40 -2.17 -7.65
C MET A 232 -4.57 -1.21 -7.89
N ARG A 233 -4.32 0.10 -7.85
CA ARG A 233 -5.13 1.08 -8.56
C ARG A 233 -4.55 1.26 -9.97
N ASP A 234 -5.31 0.78 -10.95
CA ASP A 234 -5.07 0.69 -12.39
C ASP A 234 -4.49 1.99 -13.01
N ASP A 235 -4.74 3.16 -12.40
CA ASP A 235 -4.36 4.46 -12.95
C ASP A 235 -2.85 4.82 -12.77
N ARG A 236 -2.06 4.00 -12.06
CA ARG A 236 -0.61 4.25 -11.86
C ARG A 236 0.31 3.59 -12.90
N GLU A 237 -0.21 2.86 -13.89
CA GLU A 237 0.59 2.34 -15.04
C GLU A 237 1.39 3.47 -15.74
N CYS A 238 0.89 4.72 -15.71
CA CYS A 238 1.53 5.87 -16.36
C CYS A 238 2.69 6.53 -15.57
N GLN A 239 3.00 6.11 -14.34
CA GLN A 239 4.00 6.78 -13.49
C GLN A 239 5.41 6.14 -13.55
N VAL A 240 5.54 4.94 -14.12
CA VAL A 240 6.67 4.04 -13.80
C VAL A 240 7.94 4.31 -14.64
N HIS A 241 7.86 4.99 -15.79
CA HIS A 241 9.03 5.13 -16.66
C HIS A 241 9.07 6.53 -17.28
N LYS A 242 10.08 7.34 -16.93
CA LYS A 242 10.40 8.59 -17.62
C LYS A 242 11.86 8.51 -18.05
N THR A 243 12.09 8.12 -19.29
CA THR A 243 13.41 8.04 -19.91
C THR A 243 13.85 9.43 -20.41
N GLU A 244 15.15 9.60 -20.63
CA GLU A 244 15.72 10.85 -21.15
C GLU A 244 15.52 11.03 -22.67
N SER A 245 15.15 9.96 -23.40
CA SER A 245 15.10 9.90 -24.86
C SER A 245 13.86 10.57 -25.50
N GLY A 246 12.75 10.70 -24.78
CA GLY A 246 11.54 11.39 -25.25
C GLY A 246 10.39 11.36 -24.24
N LEU A 247 9.50 12.36 -24.28
CA LEU A 247 8.41 12.51 -23.29
C LEU A 247 7.40 11.34 -23.32
N PHE A 248 7.33 10.60 -24.43
CA PHE A 248 6.43 9.47 -24.62
C PHE A 248 7.13 8.12 -24.83
N ALA A 249 8.47 8.08 -24.86
CA ALA A 249 9.24 6.87 -25.17
C ALA A 249 8.82 5.71 -24.26
N ALA A 250 8.84 5.93 -22.95
CA ALA A 250 8.37 4.98 -21.95
C ALA A 250 6.93 4.49 -22.17
N CYS A 251 5.98 5.39 -22.44
CA CYS A 251 4.59 5.03 -22.68
C CYS A 251 4.42 4.14 -23.92
N ILE A 252 5.28 4.30 -24.92
CA ILE A 252 5.26 3.55 -26.16
C ILE A 252 5.95 2.20 -25.97
N GLU A 253 7.12 2.17 -25.35
CA GLU A 253 7.92 0.97 -25.11
C GLU A 253 7.20 -0.03 -24.19
N SER A 254 6.66 0.44 -23.06
CA SER A 254 5.98 -0.42 -22.09
C SER A 254 4.48 -0.54 -22.32
N GLY A 255 3.92 0.24 -23.25
CA GLY A 255 2.48 0.31 -23.47
C GLY A 255 1.93 -0.88 -24.25
N ASP A 256 0.85 -1.48 -23.73
CA ASP A 256 0.09 -2.58 -24.33
C ASP A 256 -1.28 -2.11 -24.88
N ARG A 257 -1.50 -0.80 -24.95
CA ARG A 257 -2.79 -0.18 -25.28
C ARG A 257 -2.78 0.53 -26.64
N ILE A 258 -3.84 0.31 -27.41
CA ILE A 258 -4.22 1.17 -28.54
C ILE A 258 -5.46 1.98 -28.18
N HIS A 259 -5.52 3.22 -28.67
CA HIS A 259 -6.71 4.06 -28.63
C HIS A 259 -7.10 4.43 -30.05
N ILE A 260 -8.39 4.37 -30.36
CA ILE A 260 -8.96 4.76 -31.64
C ILE A 260 -10.09 5.75 -31.38
N ASP A 261 -10.02 6.90 -32.05
CA ASP A 261 -11.06 7.92 -31.96
C ASP A 261 -12.24 7.64 -32.92
N PRO A 262 -13.32 8.43 -32.88
CA PRO A 262 -14.49 8.19 -33.70
C PRO A 262 -14.24 8.29 -35.20
N TYR A 263 -13.11 8.84 -35.63
CA TYR A 263 -12.77 9.16 -37.02
C TYR A 263 -11.68 8.24 -37.58
N GLY A 264 -11.32 7.17 -36.85
CA GLY A 264 -10.30 6.21 -37.26
C GLY A 264 -8.87 6.69 -37.01
N GLN A 265 -8.67 7.68 -36.15
CA GLN A 265 -7.35 8.13 -35.75
C GLN A 265 -6.86 7.32 -34.55
N MET A 266 -5.78 6.56 -34.74
CA MET A 266 -5.20 5.69 -33.75
C MET A 266 -4.01 6.35 -33.02
N SER A 267 -3.92 6.17 -31.71
CA SER A 267 -2.79 6.57 -30.85
C SER A 267 -2.53 5.51 -29.76
N PHE A 268 -1.54 5.73 -28.91
CA PHE A 268 -1.27 4.88 -27.72
C PHE A 268 -2.01 5.36 -26.46
N CYS A 269 -2.66 6.53 -26.50
CA CYS A 269 -3.32 7.14 -25.34
C CYS A 269 -4.54 7.97 -25.77
N GLU A 270 -5.65 7.81 -25.03
CA GLU A 270 -6.92 8.50 -25.30
C GLU A 270 -6.84 10.03 -25.21
N ILE A 271 -5.90 10.54 -24.42
CA ILE A 271 -5.74 11.98 -24.18
C ILE A 271 -4.98 12.68 -25.31
N ILE A 272 -4.23 11.95 -26.13
CA ILE A 272 -3.52 12.52 -27.28
C ILE A 272 -4.54 12.94 -28.32
N LYS A 273 -4.71 14.25 -28.53
CA LYS A 273 -5.53 14.81 -29.61
C LYS A 273 -4.73 15.60 -30.65
N ASP A 274 -3.40 15.62 -30.54
CA ASP A 274 -2.53 16.18 -31.56
C ASP A 274 -2.62 15.34 -32.84
N PRO A 275 -3.08 15.89 -33.98
CA PRO A 275 -3.13 15.16 -35.26
C PRO A 275 -1.77 14.60 -35.69
N ALA A 276 -0.66 15.25 -35.34
CA ALA A 276 0.68 14.81 -35.73
C ALA A 276 1.16 13.54 -34.99
N LEU A 277 0.45 13.13 -33.95
CA LEU A 277 0.72 11.95 -33.14
C LEU A 277 -0.34 10.85 -33.32
N ARG A 278 -1.11 10.94 -34.41
CA ARG A 278 -2.23 10.05 -34.71
C ARG A 278 -2.09 9.41 -36.08
N TYR A 279 -2.41 8.13 -36.14
CA TYR A 279 -2.35 7.31 -37.34
C TYR A 279 -3.74 7.16 -37.96
N ASN A 280 -3.90 7.43 -39.26
CA ASN A 280 -5.19 7.32 -39.91
C ASN A 280 -5.42 5.90 -40.45
N LEU A 281 -6.31 5.15 -39.79
CA LEU A 281 -6.67 3.77 -40.16
C LEU A 281 -7.46 3.66 -41.47
N ARG A 282 -7.98 4.77 -42.03
CA ARG A 282 -8.57 4.75 -43.39
C ARG A 282 -7.51 4.70 -44.49
N HIS A 283 -6.24 4.90 -44.15
CA HIS A 283 -5.11 4.90 -45.09
C HIS A 283 -4.07 3.81 -44.81
N GLY A 284 -4.37 2.86 -43.93
CA GLY A 284 -3.52 1.70 -43.67
C GLY A 284 -4.14 0.73 -42.67
N SER A 285 -3.31 -0.06 -41.98
CA SER A 285 -3.78 -1.13 -41.08
C SER A 285 -3.48 -0.85 -39.60
N VAL A 286 -4.20 -1.51 -38.68
CA VAL A 286 -3.88 -1.49 -37.24
C VAL A 286 -2.46 -2.00 -36.99
N LYS A 287 -2.03 -3.01 -37.77
CA LYS A 287 -0.68 -3.59 -37.66
C LYS A 287 0.41 -2.58 -37.98
N GLU A 288 0.27 -1.85 -39.08
CA GLU A 288 1.22 -0.81 -39.45
C GLU A 288 1.26 0.31 -38.41
N GLY A 289 0.08 0.71 -37.91
CA GLY A 289 0.02 1.70 -36.87
C GLY A 289 0.72 1.24 -35.56
N TRP A 290 0.55 -0.03 -35.17
CA TRP A 290 1.16 -0.60 -33.96
C TRP A 290 2.66 -0.86 -34.08
N ASP A 291 3.08 -1.55 -35.15
CA ASP A 291 4.45 -2.04 -35.36
C ASP A 291 5.39 -0.93 -35.85
N VAL A 292 4.87 0.10 -36.53
CA VAL A 292 5.69 1.11 -37.21
C VAL A 292 5.41 2.52 -36.70
N PHE A 293 4.15 2.98 -36.79
CA PHE A 293 3.84 4.37 -36.49
C PHE A 293 4.05 4.70 -35.01
N LEU A 294 3.47 3.94 -34.07
CA LEU A 294 3.58 4.25 -32.65
C LEU A 294 5.05 4.21 -32.15
N PRO A 295 5.88 3.21 -32.48
CA PRO A 295 7.30 3.22 -32.14
C PRO A 295 8.04 4.45 -32.68
N SER A 296 7.70 4.92 -33.89
CA SER A 296 8.32 6.12 -34.47
C SER A 296 8.07 7.41 -33.68
N LEU A 297 7.08 7.41 -32.78
CA LEU A 297 6.76 8.56 -31.93
C LEU A 297 7.63 8.66 -30.67
N ALA A 298 8.37 7.61 -30.29
CA ALA A 298 9.10 7.53 -29.02
C ALA A 298 10.04 8.73 -28.81
N GLU A 299 10.75 9.14 -29.86
CA GLU A 299 11.71 10.25 -29.85
C GLU A 299 11.17 11.53 -30.52
N LYS A 300 9.91 11.52 -30.99
CA LYS A 300 9.35 12.65 -31.76
C LYS A 300 8.98 13.83 -30.86
N VAL A 301 8.57 13.57 -29.63
CA VAL A 301 8.16 14.61 -28.67
C VAL A 301 9.24 14.76 -27.62
N ILE A 302 10.10 15.76 -27.81
CA ILE A 302 11.23 16.06 -26.94
C ILE A 302 10.86 17.25 -26.06
N GLY A 303 11.13 17.15 -24.75
CA GLY A 303 10.92 18.25 -23.82
C GLY A 303 11.79 19.45 -24.18
N SER A 304 11.16 20.62 -24.28
CA SER A 304 11.85 21.89 -24.53
C SER A 304 12.71 22.29 -23.33
N ASN A 305 13.44 23.41 -23.44
CA ASN A 305 14.19 23.96 -22.30
C ASN A 305 13.27 24.32 -21.11
N VAL A 306 11.98 24.60 -21.36
CA VAL A 306 11.00 24.81 -20.28
C VAL A 306 10.82 23.53 -19.47
N TYR A 307 10.64 22.39 -20.14
CA TYR A 307 10.54 21.10 -19.45
C TYR A 307 11.85 20.76 -18.75
N LYS A 308 12.98 20.84 -19.47
CA LYS A 308 14.30 20.49 -18.93
C LYS A 308 14.63 21.32 -17.70
N ASN A 309 14.35 22.62 -17.70
CA ASN A 309 14.63 23.47 -16.53
C ASN A 309 13.50 23.47 -15.48
N GLY A 310 12.39 22.78 -15.75
CA GLY A 310 11.20 22.71 -14.90
C GLY A 310 10.87 21.26 -14.51
N CYS A 311 9.83 20.70 -15.12
CA CYS A 311 9.29 19.38 -14.77
C CYS A 311 10.31 18.22 -14.90
N GLY A 312 11.33 18.35 -15.74
CA GLY A 312 12.39 17.35 -15.93
C GLY A 312 13.22 17.09 -14.67
N HIS A 313 13.47 18.12 -13.85
CA HIS A 313 14.26 18.05 -12.62
C HIS A 313 13.44 18.36 -11.35
N CYS A 314 12.11 18.36 -11.45
CA CYS A 314 11.26 18.71 -10.31
C CYS A 314 11.34 17.67 -9.18
N ALA A 315 11.59 18.12 -7.95
CA ALA A 315 11.67 17.26 -6.76
C ALA A 315 10.34 16.58 -6.40
N LEU A 316 9.20 17.09 -6.89
CA LEU A 316 7.86 16.54 -6.63
C LEU A 316 7.42 15.52 -7.70
N LYS A 317 8.34 15.06 -8.57
CA LYS A 317 8.05 14.17 -9.70
C LYS A 317 7.30 12.89 -9.29
N GLU A 318 7.60 12.34 -8.11
CA GLU A 318 6.97 11.14 -7.55
C GLU A 318 5.56 11.37 -6.98
N ASP A 319 5.22 12.62 -6.64
CA ASP A 319 3.90 13.01 -6.13
C ASP A 319 3.01 13.62 -7.21
N CYS A 320 3.59 13.91 -8.37
CA CYS A 320 2.96 14.65 -9.45
C CYS A 320 2.26 13.75 -10.46
N ARG A 321 1.08 14.19 -10.91
CA ARG A 321 0.30 13.55 -11.99
C ARG A 321 0.54 14.16 -13.36
N TRP A 322 1.52 15.05 -13.50
CA TRP A 322 1.85 15.67 -14.77
C TRP A 322 2.27 14.63 -15.82
N CYS A 323 1.72 14.80 -17.02
CA CYS A 323 2.01 14.04 -18.23
C CYS A 323 2.02 15.01 -19.41
N ALA A 324 2.87 14.75 -20.42
CA ALA A 324 2.97 15.58 -21.61
C ALA A 324 1.63 15.72 -22.36
N SER A 325 0.80 14.65 -22.39
CA SER A 325 -0.54 14.73 -22.98
C SER A 325 -1.45 15.70 -22.23
N TYR A 326 -1.33 15.80 -20.90
CA TYR A 326 -2.08 16.79 -20.12
C TYR A 326 -1.58 18.20 -20.42
N ALA A 327 -0.27 18.40 -20.50
CA ALA A 327 0.33 19.68 -20.84
C ALA A 327 -0.17 20.18 -22.19
N TRP A 328 -0.23 19.30 -23.20
CA TRP A 328 -0.75 19.65 -24.52
C TRP A 328 -2.25 19.99 -24.50
N ILE A 329 -3.06 19.30 -23.70
CA ILE A 329 -4.47 19.66 -23.52
C ILE A 329 -4.62 21.05 -22.87
N GLU A 330 -3.77 21.38 -21.91
CA GLU A 330 -3.87 22.62 -21.14
C GLU A 330 -3.24 23.83 -21.85
N HIS A 331 -2.17 23.63 -22.60
CA HIS A 331 -1.31 24.68 -23.15
C HIS A 331 -1.03 24.57 -24.64
N ARG A 332 -1.40 23.47 -25.31
CA ARG A 332 -0.94 23.11 -26.66
C ARG A 332 0.58 23.00 -26.79
N ASP A 333 1.24 22.73 -25.67
CA ASP A 333 2.67 22.46 -25.57
C ASP A 333 2.89 21.27 -24.64
N PHE A 334 3.65 20.27 -25.09
CA PHE A 334 3.97 19.05 -24.35
C PHE A 334 4.93 19.28 -23.17
N SER A 335 5.61 20.43 -23.13
CA SER A 335 6.68 20.76 -22.18
C SER A 335 6.21 21.61 -21.00
N GLU A 336 5.04 22.23 -21.12
CA GLU A 336 4.56 23.21 -20.14
C GLU A 336 4.11 22.56 -18.83
N LYS A 337 4.36 23.26 -17.73
CA LYS A 337 3.89 22.83 -16.41
C LYS A 337 2.42 23.18 -16.23
N ILE A 338 1.68 22.32 -15.54
CA ILE A 338 0.30 22.61 -15.16
C ILE A 338 0.29 23.02 -13.69
N ASN A 339 0.15 24.32 -13.42
CA ASN A 339 0.22 24.87 -12.06
C ASN A 339 -0.76 24.19 -11.10
N TYR A 340 -1.96 23.82 -11.56
CA TYR A 340 -2.92 23.10 -10.71
C TYR A 340 -2.42 21.72 -10.28
N LEU A 341 -1.75 20.98 -11.17
CA LEU A 341 -1.14 19.69 -10.82
C LEU A 341 0.13 19.86 -9.97
N CYS A 342 0.84 20.99 -10.07
CA CYS A 342 1.92 21.33 -9.15
C CYS A 342 1.38 21.49 -7.72
N ASN A 343 0.28 22.23 -7.54
CA ASN A 343 -0.34 22.40 -6.22
C ASN A 343 -0.86 21.07 -5.65
N ILE A 344 -1.42 20.19 -6.49
CA ILE A 344 -1.79 18.82 -6.07
C ILE A 344 -0.56 18.02 -5.63
N ALA A 345 0.57 18.14 -6.34
CA ALA A 345 1.79 17.44 -5.98
C ALA A 345 2.37 17.95 -4.64
N GLU A 346 2.32 19.26 -4.41
CA GLU A 346 2.72 19.89 -3.14
C GLU A 346 1.84 19.40 -1.99
N GLU A 347 0.52 19.39 -2.16
CA GLU A 347 -0.41 18.93 -1.13
C GLU A 347 -0.29 17.41 -0.91
N ASN A 348 -0.02 16.62 -1.95
CA ASN A 348 0.31 15.20 -1.83
C ASN A 348 1.55 14.96 -0.97
N ARG A 349 2.65 15.68 -1.23
CA ARG A 349 3.87 15.63 -0.42
C ARG A 349 3.60 16.07 1.02
N ARG A 350 2.83 17.14 1.21
CA ARG A 350 2.42 17.64 2.53
C ARG A 350 1.61 16.59 3.29
N TYR A 351 0.65 15.94 2.64
CA TYR A 351 -0.15 14.87 3.21
C TYR A 351 0.73 13.69 3.66
N LYS A 352 1.63 13.21 2.79
CA LYS A 352 2.58 12.14 3.13
C LYS A 352 3.46 12.50 4.32
N ASN A 353 4.03 13.70 4.33
CA ASN A 353 4.89 14.18 5.41
C ASN A 353 4.10 14.32 6.72
N ASN A 354 2.88 14.86 6.68
CA ASN A 354 2.01 14.97 7.84
C ASN A 354 1.68 13.58 8.39
N TRP A 355 1.27 12.64 7.52
CA TRP A 355 0.98 11.29 7.93
C TRP A 355 2.19 10.63 8.57
N GLN A 356 3.37 10.68 7.93
CA GLN A 356 4.61 10.14 8.51
C GLN A 356 4.92 10.75 9.88
N THR A 357 4.70 12.05 10.05
CA THR A 357 4.95 12.74 11.32
C THR A 357 3.99 12.30 12.44
N HIS A 358 2.75 11.95 12.11
CA HIS A 358 1.73 11.62 13.12
C HIS A 358 1.42 10.13 13.26
N HIS A 359 1.82 9.30 12.30
CA HIS A 359 1.41 7.89 12.20
C HIS A 359 2.58 6.91 12.09
N ARG A 360 3.83 7.41 12.02
CA ARG A 360 5.04 6.58 12.00
C ARG A 360 5.94 6.88 13.19
N ARG A 361 6.39 5.84 13.89
CA ARG A 361 7.48 5.93 14.88
C ARG A 361 8.51 4.85 14.62
N TYR A 362 9.72 5.08 15.11
CA TYR A 362 10.80 4.11 15.05
C TYR A 362 11.28 3.84 16.47
N TYR A 363 11.46 2.57 16.79
CA TYR A 363 12.05 2.11 18.03
C TYR A 363 13.23 1.22 17.71
N GLN A 364 14.29 1.22 18.50
CA GLN A 364 15.45 0.38 18.26
C GLN A 364 15.77 -0.45 19.49
N ALA A 365 15.91 -1.77 19.30
CA ALA A 365 16.44 -2.67 20.31
C ALA A 365 17.35 -3.70 19.65
N ALA A 366 18.42 -4.09 20.35
CA ALA A 366 19.39 -5.06 19.83
C ALA A 366 20.00 -4.69 18.47
N GLY A 367 20.11 -3.40 18.14
CA GLY A 367 20.57 -2.94 16.82
C GLY A 367 19.60 -3.25 15.67
N ILE A 368 18.32 -3.51 15.98
CA ILE A 368 17.24 -3.71 15.01
C ILE A 368 16.28 -2.54 15.18
N THR A 369 16.03 -1.82 14.09
CA THR A 369 15.03 -0.75 14.09
C THR A 369 13.66 -1.33 13.74
N ILE A 370 12.64 -0.98 14.51
CA ILE A 370 11.25 -1.39 14.32
C ILE A 370 10.47 -0.13 13.95
N GLN A 371 10.10 -0.02 12.68
CA GLN A 371 9.17 0.98 12.17
C GLN A 371 7.74 0.56 12.49
N ILE A 372 7.03 1.40 13.22
CA ILE A 372 5.61 1.23 13.54
C ILE A 372 4.82 2.26 12.75
N ASP A 373 3.97 1.75 11.87
CA ASP A 373 2.95 2.49 11.14
C ASP A 373 1.57 2.20 11.75
N SER A 374 0.67 3.18 11.75
CA SER A 374 -0.66 3.02 12.33
C SER A 374 -1.72 3.82 11.61
N ASP A 375 -2.88 3.23 11.36
CA ASP A 375 -4.04 3.96 10.81
C ASP A 375 -4.53 5.06 11.77
N LYS A 376 -4.22 4.94 13.07
CA LYS A 376 -4.48 5.94 14.11
C LYS A 376 -3.21 6.71 14.43
N ALA A 377 -3.36 7.96 14.88
CA ALA A 377 -2.21 8.77 15.26
C ALA A 377 -1.42 8.13 16.42
N ILE A 378 -0.09 8.23 16.37
CA ILE A 378 0.84 7.88 17.44
C ILE A 378 1.28 9.17 18.13
N THR A 379 0.81 9.38 19.36
CA THR A 379 1.14 10.54 20.19
C THR A 379 2.22 10.17 21.21
N GLU A 380 2.73 11.17 21.92
CA GLU A 380 3.68 10.96 23.03
C GLU A 380 3.11 10.06 24.14
N SER A 381 1.78 10.03 24.31
CA SER A 381 1.10 9.21 25.30
C SER A 381 0.68 7.83 24.78
N THR A 382 0.88 7.51 23.50
CA THR A 382 0.49 6.20 22.94
C THR A 382 1.25 5.07 23.63
N PHE A 383 2.57 5.21 23.76
CA PHE A 383 3.42 4.24 24.46
C PHE A 383 3.89 4.78 25.81
N THR A 384 4.23 3.88 26.73
CA THR A 384 4.76 4.29 28.05
C THR A 384 6.16 4.87 27.96
N PRO A 385 6.61 5.65 28.97
CA PRO A 385 7.97 6.19 29.00
C PRO A 385 9.05 5.12 28.80
N ALA A 386 8.84 3.90 29.30
CA ALA A 386 9.77 2.78 29.13
C ALA A 386 9.98 2.41 27.64
N VAL A 387 8.92 2.37 26.84
CA VAL A 387 9.02 2.13 25.39
C VAL A 387 9.64 3.34 24.69
N GLN A 388 9.29 4.56 25.12
CA GLN A 388 9.84 5.80 24.54
C GLN A 388 11.35 5.94 24.73
N THR A 389 11.94 5.33 25.77
CA THR A 389 13.41 5.26 25.95
C THR A 389 14.13 4.65 24.74
N PHE A 390 13.45 3.81 23.95
CA PHE A 390 14.00 3.12 22.79
C PHE A 390 13.68 3.83 21.46
N ALA A 391 13.05 5.02 21.50
CA ALA A 391 12.69 5.75 20.28
C ALA A 391 13.94 6.26 19.53
N VAL A 392 13.89 6.21 18.21
CA VAL A 392 14.93 6.74 17.30
C VAL A 392 14.28 7.57 16.19
N ASP A 393 15.05 8.46 15.56
CA ASP A 393 14.51 9.42 14.58
C ASP A 393 14.11 8.79 13.24
N GLY A 394 14.66 7.62 12.91
CA GLY A 394 14.52 7.05 11.57
C GLY A 394 14.90 5.58 11.45
N PRO A 395 14.80 5.03 10.23
CA PRO A 395 15.17 3.64 9.96
C PRO A 395 16.68 3.42 10.15
N GLY A 396 17.05 2.21 10.61
CA GLY A 396 18.43 1.73 10.65
C GLY A 396 18.74 0.77 9.51
N GLU A 397 19.95 0.21 9.47
CA GLU A 397 20.35 -0.77 8.44
C GLU A 397 19.46 -2.02 8.43
N ASP A 398 19.15 -2.57 9.61
CA ASP A 398 18.20 -3.67 9.81
C ASP A 398 16.87 -3.10 10.31
N THR A 399 15.94 -2.81 9.38
CA THR A 399 14.62 -2.23 9.70
C THR A 399 13.49 -3.23 9.46
N VAL A 400 12.76 -3.55 10.54
CA VAL A 400 11.51 -4.31 10.55
C VAL A 400 10.33 -3.35 10.45
N ARG A 401 9.29 -3.71 9.69
CA ARG A 401 8.10 -2.86 9.50
C ARG A 401 6.84 -3.52 10.01
N ILE A 402 6.09 -2.80 10.85
CA ILE A 402 4.80 -3.24 11.40
C ILE A 402 3.76 -2.18 11.08
N HIS A 403 2.59 -2.57 10.59
CA HIS A 403 1.45 -1.67 10.39
C HIS A 403 0.26 -2.13 11.23
N HIS A 404 -0.25 -1.25 12.09
CA HIS A 404 -1.46 -1.43 12.87
C HIS A 404 -2.71 -0.94 12.12
N HIS A 405 -3.67 -1.84 11.97
CA HIS A 405 -5.00 -1.57 11.44
C HIS A 405 -6.05 -1.78 12.53
N PHE A 406 -7.09 -0.95 12.57
CA PHE A 406 -8.14 -1.01 13.61
C PHE A 406 -9.48 -1.46 13.05
N SER A 407 -9.43 -2.46 12.17
CA SER A 407 -10.57 -3.23 11.70
C SER A 407 -10.09 -4.63 11.30
N LEU A 408 -10.96 -5.63 11.43
CA LEU A 408 -10.75 -6.98 10.87
C LEU A 408 -11.25 -7.11 9.43
N ASP A 409 -11.77 -6.02 8.83
CA ASP A 409 -12.26 -6.01 7.45
C ASP A 409 -11.15 -6.41 6.46
N GLY A 410 -11.48 -7.32 5.55
CA GLY A 410 -10.52 -7.85 4.57
C GLY A 410 -9.63 -8.98 5.08
N VAL A 411 -9.69 -9.32 6.38
CA VAL A 411 -8.99 -10.50 6.92
C VAL A 411 -9.85 -11.75 6.67
N ALA A 412 -9.31 -12.71 5.91
CA ALA A 412 -9.98 -13.97 5.62
C ALA A 412 -9.92 -14.95 6.82
N LEU A 413 -10.69 -14.65 7.88
CA LEU A 413 -10.72 -15.44 9.13
C LEU A 413 -11.11 -16.91 8.95
N HIS A 414 -11.75 -17.26 7.83
CA HIS A 414 -12.15 -18.63 7.50
C HIS A 414 -11.03 -19.47 6.88
N ASP A 415 -9.88 -18.88 6.53
CA ASP A 415 -8.77 -19.55 5.87
C ASP A 415 -7.41 -19.00 6.36
N LEU A 416 -7.03 -19.43 7.56
CA LEU A 416 -5.78 -19.04 8.22
C LEU A 416 -4.61 -20.01 7.96
N GLY A 417 -4.83 -21.10 7.23
CA GLY A 417 -3.83 -22.15 6.98
C GLY A 417 -3.72 -23.19 8.10
N ASN A 418 -2.55 -23.79 8.26
CA ASN A 418 -2.33 -24.92 9.18
C ASN A 418 -2.04 -24.43 10.61
N GLU A 419 -2.77 -24.92 11.60
CA GLU A 419 -2.49 -24.64 13.01
C GLU A 419 -1.18 -25.31 13.44
N ILE A 420 -0.29 -24.53 14.06
CA ILE A 420 1.04 -24.96 14.54
C ILE A 420 1.09 -24.98 16.07
N TYR A 421 0.34 -24.08 16.72
CA TYR A 421 0.34 -23.92 18.16
C TYR A 421 -0.99 -23.35 18.66
N HIS A 422 -1.46 -23.82 19.82
CA HIS A 422 -2.66 -23.33 20.46
C HIS A 422 -2.51 -23.37 21.98
N VAL A 423 -2.40 -22.18 22.59
CA VAL A 423 -2.58 -21.97 24.04
C VAL A 423 -3.18 -20.58 24.21
N ALA A 424 -4.39 -20.53 24.76
CA ALA A 424 -5.13 -19.28 24.95
C ALA A 424 -4.26 -18.21 25.64
N PRO A 425 -4.26 -16.95 25.14
CA PRO A 425 -5.14 -16.43 24.09
C PRO A 425 -4.63 -16.64 22.65
N TRP A 426 -3.55 -17.38 22.44
CA TRP A 426 -2.87 -17.46 21.15
C TRP A 426 -3.14 -18.76 20.39
N THR A 427 -3.55 -18.61 19.14
CA THR A 427 -3.47 -19.66 18.13
C THR A 427 -2.58 -19.19 16.99
N VAL A 428 -1.59 -20.01 16.61
CA VAL A 428 -0.61 -19.67 15.58
C VAL A 428 -0.82 -20.59 14.39
N TYR A 429 -0.95 -20.00 13.21
CA TYR A 429 -1.10 -20.69 11.95
C TYR A 429 0.08 -20.40 11.02
N ARG A 430 0.30 -21.32 10.09
CA ARG A 430 1.21 -21.17 8.96
C ARG A 430 0.42 -21.32 7.66
N LYS A 431 0.50 -20.29 6.83
CA LYS A 431 -0.09 -20.26 5.48
C LYS A 431 0.98 -19.85 4.49
N ASP A 432 1.38 -20.77 3.61
CA ASP A 432 2.52 -20.61 2.72
C ASP A 432 3.80 -20.18 3.48
N ALA A 433 4.33 -19.00 3.17
CA ALA A 433 5.50 -18.41 3.82
C ALA A 433 5.13 -17.45 4.98
N SER A 434 3.85 -17.30 5.31
CA SER A 434 3.36 -16.35 6.30
C SER A 434 3.02 -17.03 7.63
N TRP A 435 3.27 -16.30 8.70
CA TRP A 435 2.89 -16.64 10.07
C TRP A 435 1.70 -15.80 10.48
N ILE A 436 0.65 -16.45 10.97
CA ILE A 436 -0.58 -15.78 11.37
C ILE A 436 -0.82 -16.06 12.86
N TYR A 437 -0.94 -15.00 13.64
CA TYR A 437 -1.16 -15.06 15.09
C TYR A 437 -2.55 -14.52 15.38
N LEU A 438 -3.44 -15.42 15.83
CA LEU A 438 -4.79 -15.09 16.26
C LEU A 438 -4.79 -14.92 17.78
N CYS A 439 -5.18 -13.73 18.26
CA CYS A 439 -5.43 -13.46 19.67
C CYS A 439 -6.94 -13.52 19.94
N SER A 440 -7.40 -14.56 20.63
CA SER A 440 -8.81 -14.74 20.98
C SER A 440 -9.00 -15.29 22.40
N LEU A 441 -10.16 -14.99 22.99
CA LEU A 441 -10.61 -15.60 24.25
C LEU A 441 -12.05 -16.05 24.07
N GLY A 442 -12.28 -17.36 24.08
CA GLY A 442 -13.56 -17.92 23.63
C GLY A 442 -13.82 -17.56 22.17
N ASP A 443 -15.02 -17.09 21.88
CA ASP A 443 -15.43 -16.68 20.52
C ASP A 443 -15.01 -15.24 20.17
N THR A 444 -14.47 -14.48 21.14
CA THR A 444 -14.08 -13.09 20.93
C THR A 444 -12.67 -13.01 20.35
N ILE A 445 -12.55 -12.46 19.15
CA ILE A 445 -11.27 -12.16 18.51
C ILE A 445 -10.86 -10.72 18.86
N TYR A 446 -9.63 -10.56 19.38
CA TYR A 446 -9.06 -9.26 19.70
C TYR A 446 -8.17 -8.75 18.58
N SER A 447 -7.33 -9.62 18.02
CA SER A 447 -6.44 -9.24 16.92
C SER A 447 -6.01 -10.42 16.06
N VAL A 448 -5.60 -10.11 14.82
CA VAL A 448 -4.93 -11.01 13.89
C VAL A 448 -3.65 -10.35 13.41
N SER A 449 -2.51 -10.99 13.64
CA SER A 449 -1.21 -10.51 13.15
C SER A 449 -0.72 -11.40 12.03
N VAL A 450 -0.29 -10.82 10.92
CA VAL A 450 0.25 -11.53 9.75
C VAL A 450 1.68 -11.07 9.52
N PHE A 451 2.64 -11.98 9.65
CA PHE A 451 4.06 -11.71 9.43
C PHE A 451 4.59 -12.57 8.29
N ASN A 452 5.57 -12.05 7.55
CA ASN A 452 6.32 -12.83 6.58
C ASN A 452 7.27 -13.84 7.25
N ALA A 453 7.92 -14.68 6.44
CA ALA A 453 8.72 -15.81 6.91
C ALA A 453 9.82 -15.41 7.91
N ASP A 454 10.55 -14.33 7.63
CA ASP A 454 11.67 -13.83 8.42
C ASP A 454 11.28 -12.76 9.45
N GLN A 455 9.97 -12.48 9.59
CA GLN A 455 9.40 -11.48 10.50
C GLN A 455 9.85 -10.03 10.23
N SER A 456 10.44 -9.74 9.07
CA SER A 456 10.84 -8.37 8.71
C SER A 456 9.65 -7.46 8.35
N ARG A 457 8.48 -8.04 8.05
CA ARG A 457 7.25 -7.29 7.74
C ARG A 457 6.05 -7.93 8.42
N GLY A 458 5.25 -7.09 9.09
CA GLY A 458 4.04 -7.48 9.79
C GLY A 458 2.87 -6.52 9.57
N ARG A 459 1.66 -7.05 9.54
CA ARG A 459 0.41 -6.29 9.65
C ARG A 459 -0.39 -6.83 10.82
N ILE A 460 -0.88 -5.95 11.68
CA ILE A 460 -1.61 -6.30 12.89
C ILE A 460 -2.99 -5.66 12.82
N TYR A 461 -4.02 -6.49 12.70
CA TYR A 461 -5.42 -6.09 12.61
C TYR A 461 -6.06 -6.23 13.98
N HIS A 462 -6.63 -5.14 14.50
CA HIS A 462 -7.31 -5.08 15.79
C HIS A 462 -8.83 -5.00 15.58
N ALA A 463 -9.59 -5.68 16.44
CA ALA A 463 -11.05 -5.65 16.39
C ALA A 463 -11.66 -4.30 16.78
N ASN A 464 -10.94 -3.49 17.56
CA ASN A 464 -11.30 -2.13 17.96
C ASN A 464 -10.03 -1.31 18.25
N ASP A 465 -10.21 -0.03 18.56
CA ASP A 465 -9.16 0.96 18.84
C ASP A 465 -9.16 1.49 20.28
N GLU A 466 -10.06 1.04 21.16
CA GLU A 466 -10.23 1.61 22.50
C GLU A 466 -8.94 1.58 23.34
N PHE A 467 -8.16 0.50 23.24
CA PHE A 467 -6.89 0.38 23.96
C PHE A 467 -5.83 1.36 23.44
N TRP A 468 -5.88 1.68 22.15
CA TRP A 468 -4.96 2.61 21.51
C TRP A 468 -5.28 4.05 21.93
N GLU A 469 -6.56 4.40 21.98
CA GLU A 469 -7.03 5.72 22.43
C GLU A 469 -6.74 5.96 23.92
N LYS A 470 -6.83 4.92 24.76
CA LYS A 470 -6.40 4.99 26.17
C LYS A 470 -4.91 5.28 26.33
N GLY A 471 -4.10 4.88 25.34
CA GLY A 471 -2.64 5.04 25.34
C GLY A 471 -1.94 4.24 26.45
N ARG A 472 -0.70 4.65 26.77
CA ARG A 472 0.18 4.01 27.77
C ARG A 472 0.41 2.53 27.49
N LEU A 473 0.65 2.20 26.23
CA LEU A 473 0.94 0.85 25.78
C LEU A 473 2.38 0.48 26.16
N ASN A 474 2.54 -0.66 26.85
CA ASN A 474 3.85 -1.23 27.23
C ASN A 474 4.41 -2.17 26.16
N THR A 475 3.67 -2.39 25.07
CA THR A 475 4.06 -3.28 23.98
C THR A 475 3.83 -2.58 22.66
N ILE A 476 4.68 -2.86 21.69
CA ILE A 476 4.61 -2.31 20.33
C ILE A 476 3.70 -3.14 19.42
N THR A 477 3.58 -4.46 19.65
CA THR A 477 2.74 -5.33 18.83
C THR A 477 1.27 -5.29 19.22
N VAL A 478 0.96 -5.05 20.50
CA VAL A 478 -0.38 -4.99 21.14
C VAL A 478 -1.34 -6.16 20.82
N PRO A 479 -2.31 -6.49 21.69
CA PRO A 479 -2.56 -5.96 23.02
C PRO A 479 -1.81 -6.69 24.16
N VAL A 480 -1.14 -7.81 23.91
CA VAL A 480 -0.65 -8.68 25.01
C VAL A 480 0.87 -8.72 25.14
N THR A 481 1.62 -8.95 24.06
CA THR A 481 3.08 -9.16 24.18
C THR A 481 3.83 -8.99 22.87
N ASP A 482 5.02 -8.36 22.95
CA ASP A 482 5.95 -8.26 21.83
C ASP A 482 6.69 -9.56 21.52
N GLN A 483 6.55 -10.58 22.38
CA GLN A 483 7.18 -11.89 22.15
C GLN A 483 6.75 -12.52 20.83
N ILE A 484 5.53 -12.24 20.35
CA ILE A 484 5.01 -12.77 19.09
C ILE A 484 5.89 -12.37 17.90
N LEU A 485 6.51 -11.19 17.98
CA LEU A 485 7.48 -10.69 17.01
C LEU A 485 8.90 -11.03 17.44
N LEU A 486 9.31 -10.56 18.61
CA LEU A 486 10.73 -10.48 19.00
C LEU A 486 11.39 -11.85 19.06
N VAL A 487 10.72 -12.85 19.63
CA VAL A 487 11.37 -14.15 19.87
C VAL A 487 11.75 -14.84 18.56
N ARG A 488 10.92 -14.69 17.53
CA ARG A 488 11.16 -15.30 16.22
C ARG A 488 12.08 -14.43 15.36
N LEU A 489 11.86 -13.12 15.35
CA LEU A 489 12.73 -12.15 14.69
C LEU A 489 14.20 -12.27 15.18
N LEU A 490 14.41 -12.34 16.49
CA LEU A 490 15.76 -12.40 17.08
C LEU A 490 16.48 -13.70 16.71
N ALA A 491 15.78 -14.83 16.64
CA ALA A 491 16.38 -16.09 16.18
C ALA A 491 16.89 -15.98 14.73
N GLU A 492 16.20 -15.24 13.86
CA GLU A 492 16.66 -14.93 12.49
C GLU A 492 17.85 -13.96 12.45
N ARG A 493 18.13 -13.28 13.56
CA ARG A 493 19.17 -12.24 13.69
C ARG A 493 20.28 -12.62 14.67
N GLN A 494 20.46 -13.93 14.91
CA GLN A 494 21.47 -14.48 15.83
C GLN A 494 21.39 -13.85 17.23
N ALA A 495 20.17 -13.68 17.72
CA ALA A 495 19.87 -13.12 19.02
C ALA A 495 18.84 -13.97 19.78
N LEU A 496 18.82 -13.81 21.10
CA LEU A 496 17.85 -14.44 22.00
C LEU A 496 17.50 -13.52 23.17
N ILE A 497 16.39 -13.79 23.84
CA ILE A 497 15.99 -13.09 25.07
C ILE A 497 16.21 -14.01 26.27
N LEU A 498 16.84 -13.48 27.32
CA LEU A 498 16.99 -14.13 28.61
C LEU A 498 16.16 -13.43 29.68
N HIS A 499 15.42 -14.21 30.46
CA HIS A 499 14.80 -13.74 31.70
C HIS A 499 15.90 -13.48 32.75
N SER A 500 16.29 -12.22 32.89
CA SER A 500 17.53 -11.78 33.54
C SER A 500 17.49 -10.29 33.87
N ALA A 501 18.29 -9.88 34.86
CA ALA A 501 18.65 -8.48 35.04
C ALA A 501 19.97 -8.18 34.30
N GLY A 502 20.06 -7.04 33.63
CA GLY A 502 21.22 -6.63 32.84
C GLY A 502 21.80 -5.30 33.36
N ALA A 503 23.11 -5.18 33.32
CA ALA A 503 23.81 -3.95 33.71
C ALA A 503 25.08 -3.72 32.89
N ILE A 504 25.49 -2.46 32.75
CA ILE A 504 26.77 -2.05 32.17
C ILE A 504 27.64 -1.50 33.30
N LEU A 505 28.78 -2.12 33.52
CA LEU A 505 29.79 -1.74 34.50
C LEU A 505 31.13 -1.59 33.79
N ASP A 506 31.76 -0.42 33.86
CA ASP A 506 33.04 -0.12 33.20
C ASP A 506 33.05 -0.50 31.70
N GLU A 507 32.00 -0.10 30.96
CA GLU A 507 31.78 -0.42 29.53
C GLU A 507 31.65 -1.93 29.22
N LYS A 508 31.45 -2.77 30.25
CA LYS A 508 31.22 -4.21 30.12
C LYS A 508 29.79 -4.56 30.46
N GLY A 509 29.15 -5.32 29.59
CA GLY A 509 27.82 -5.86 29.82
C GLY A 509 27.84 -7.06 30.75
N LEU A 510 26.92 -7.10 31.71
CA LEU A 510 26.76 -8.16 32.70
C LEU A 510 25.31 -8.63 32.71
N LEU A 511 25.10 -9.95 32.87
CA LEU A 511 23.79 -10.55 33.02
C LEU A 511 23.66 -11.30 34.33
N PHE A 512 22.61 -11.02 35.08
CA PHE A 512 22.23 -11.68 36.32
C PHE A 512 20.96 -12.51 36.06
N VAL A 513 21.17 -13.81 35.85
CA VAL A 513 20.14 -14.76 35.40
C VAL A 513 19.65 -15.57 36.59
N GLY A 514 18.33 -15.71 36.72
CA GLY A 514 17.73 -16.53 37.76
C GLY A 514 16.21 -16.69 37.57
N HIS A 515 15.64 -17.70 38.23
CA HIS A 515 14.20 -17.90 38.27
C HIS A 515 13.49 -16.70 38.93
N SER A 516 12.17 -16.59 38.78
CA SER A 516 11.38 -15.66 39.59
C SER A 516 11.69 -15.89 41.07
N ASP A 517 11.86 -14.82 41.84
CA ASP A 517 12.29 -14.83 43.26
C ASP A 517 13.77 -15.12 43.56
N ALA A 518 14.61 -15.37 42.55
CA ALA A 518 16.06 -15.58 42.77
C ALA A 518 16.81 -14.32 43.27
N GLY A 519 16.14 -13.16 43.28
CA GLY A 519 16.68 -11.88 43.76
C GLY A 519 17.20 -10.94 42.67
N LYS A 520 16.71 -11.04 41.42
CA LYS A 520 17.10 -10.16 40.29
C LYS A 520 16.97 -8.67 40.64
N THR A 521 15.80 -8.24 41.08
CA THR A 521 15.54 -6.85 41.53
C THR A 521 16.43 -6.44 42.69
N THR A 522 16.74 -7.37 43.61
CA THR A 522 17.67 -7.12 44.70
C THR A 522 19.09 -6.89 44.17
N THR A 523 19.54 -7.70 43.21
CA THR A 523 20.82 -7.50 42.54
C THR A 523 20.87 -6.15 41.84
N THR A 524 19.83 -5.78 41.08
CA THR A 524 19.74 -4.46 40.44
C THR A 524 19.97 -3.32 41.43
N ARG A 525 19.27 -3.34 42.58
CA ARG A 525 19.43 -2.33 43.66
C ARG A 525 20.83 -2.29 44.27
N LEU A 526 21.53 -3.43 44.35
CA LEU A 526 22.92 -3.45 44.84
C LEU A 526 23.89 -2.76 43.88
N PHE A 527 23.60 -2.79 42.58
CA PHE A 527 24.42 -2.19 41.53
C PHE A 527 23.96 -0.77 41.14
N GLU A 528 22.83 -0.29 41.66
CA GLU A 528 22.43 1.12 41.52
C GLU A 528 23.54 2.05 42.02
N GLY A 529 23.84 3.09 41.24
CA GLY A 529 24.94 4.03 41.51
C GLY A 529 26.35 3.51 41.16
N HIS A 530 26.50 2.23 40.82
CA HIS A 530 27.77 1.63 40.42
C HIS A 530 27.77 1.20 38.94
N ALA A 531 26.61 0.88 38.38
CA ALA A 531 26.44 0.42 37.01
C ALA A 531 25.21 1.10 36.38
N GLU A 532 25.19 1.17 35.05
CA GLU A 532 23.98 1.53 34.31
C GLU A 532 23.10 0.28 34.17
N ILE A 533 21.86 0.34 34.67
CA ILE A 533 20.93 -0.79 34.61
C ILE A 533 20.23 -0.80 33.25
N LEU A 534 20.30 -1.94 32.55
CA LEU A 534 19.64 -2.14 31.26
C LEU A 534 18.15 -2.46 31.42
N CYS A 535 17.83 -3.46 32.22
CA CYS A 535 16.48 -3.95 32.48
C CYS A 535 16.56 -5.04 33.57
N ASP A 536 15.54 -5.20 34.42
CA ASP A 536 15.49 -6.21 35.50
C ASP A 536 14.74 -7.51 35.15
N ASP A 537 14.05 -7.56 34.02
CA ASP A 537 13.21 -8.70 33.59
C ASP A 537 13.77 -9.42 32.36
N ARG A 538 13.93 -8.72 31.22
CA ARG A 538 14.28 -9.33 29.94
C ARG A 538 15.37 -8.54 29.24
N ASN A 539 16.46 -9.21 28.95
CA ASN A 539 17.58 -8.64 28.22
C ASN A 539 17.84 -9.47 26.96
N ILE A 540 18.22 -8.79 25.87
CA ILE A 540 18.56 -9.43 24.61
C ILE A 540 20.07 -9.66 24.60
N VAL A 541 20.48 -10.83 24.13
CA VAL A 541 21.87 -11.13 23.77
C VAL A 541 21.92 -11.36 22.27
N ARG A 542 22.76 -10.59 21.57
CA ARG A 542 22.94 -10.71 20.11
C ARG A 542 24.41 -10.97 19.80
N LEU A 543 24.64 -11.91 18.90
CA LEU A 543 25.95 -12.14 18.30
C LEU A 543 26.13 -11.18 17.13
N GLN A 544 27.15 -10.33 17.18
CA GLN A 544 27.53 -9.43 16.09
C GLN A 544 29.00 -9.67 15.72
N GLY A 545 29.23 -10.15 14.49
CA GLY A 545 30.54 -10.66 14.11
C GLY A 545 30.94 -11.84 14.99
N ASP A 546 31.99 -11.67 15.79
CA ASP A 546 32.51 -12.67 16.72
C ASP A 546 32.33 -12.31 18.20
N THR A 547 31.59 -11.24 18.50
CA THR A 547 31.34 -10.78 19.87
C THR A 547 29.86 -10.84 20.23
N PHE A 548 29.59 -11.15 21.49
CA PHE A 548 28.24 -11.04 22.05
C PHE A 548 28.07 -9.69 22.73
N ASP A 549 26.98 -9.02 22.39
CA ASP A 549 26.54 -7.80 23.06
C ASP A 549 25.25 -8.06 23.82
N VAL A 550 25.06 -7.35 24.93
CA VAL A 550 23.82 -7.35 25.72
C VAL A 550 23.09 -6.02 25.54
N TYR A 551 21.77 -6.11 25.44
CA TYR A 551 20.87 -4.98 25.26
C TYR A 551 19.73 -5.05 26.25
N GLY A 552 19.33 -3.88 26.77
CA GLY A 552 18.07 -3.74 27.50
C GLY A 552 16.85 -3.93 26.61
N THR A 553 15.69 -4.09 27.24
CA THR A 553 14.39 -4.06 26.56
C THR A 553 13.44 -3.14 27.32
N TRP A 554 12.33 -2.76 26.68
CA TRP A 554 11.26 -2.01 27.32
C TRP A 554 10.35 -2.90 28.21
N SER A 555 10.62 -4.21 28.29
CA SER A 555 9.96 -5.05 29.31
C SER A 555 10.59 -4.74 30.65
N HIS A 556 9.79 -4.56 31.70
CA HIS A 556 10.32 -4.35 33.05
C HIS A 556 9.49 -5.13 34.08
N GLY A 557 10.16 -5.54 35.15
CA GLY A 557 9.55 -6.19 36.31
C GLY A 557 9.09 -5.15 37.33
N ASP A 558 9.54 -5.32 38.58
CA ASP A 558 9.16 -4.46 39.71
C ASP A 558 9.86 -3.09 39.70
N SER A 559 11.03 -2.97 39.05
CA SER A 559 11.69 -1.67 38.85
C SER A 559 11.30 -1.11 37.48
N ALA A 560 10.88 0.15 37.43
CA ALA A 560 10.57 0.82 36.16
C ALA A 560 11.84 1.27 35.40
N LEU A 561 13.00 0.66 35.69
CA LEU A 561 14.30 1.02 35.13
C LEU A 561 14.53 0.25 33.82
N VAL A 562 14.62 0.99 32.72
CA VAL A 562 15.00 0.47 31.40
C VAL A 562 16.02 1.41 30.77
N SER A 563 16.96 0.85 30.00
CA SER A 563 17.91 1.60 29.19
C SER A 563 18.03 0.98 27.80
N ALA A 564 18.15 1.86 26.79
CA ALA A 564 18.43 1.49 25.40
C ALA A 564 19.93 1.27 25.14
N ALA A 565 20.78 1.43 26.17
CA ALA A 565 22.22 1.20 26.06
C ALA A 565 22.55 -0.28 25.77
N SER A 566 23.79 -0.49 25.35
CA SER A 566 24.33 -1.82 25.10
C SER A 566 25.82 -1.85 25.35
N ALA A 567 26.36 -3.03 25.61
CA ALA A 567 27.79 -3.24 25.80
C ALA A 567 28.20 -4.67 25.43
N PRO A 568 29.47 -4.90 25.09
CA PRO A 568 30.03 -6.24 24.96
C PRO A 568 29.81 -7.05 26.23
N LEU A 569 29.15 -8.19 26.09
CA LEU A 569 28.82 -9.08 27.19
C LEU A 569 30.10 -9.73 27.71
N LYS A 570 30.43 -9.42 28.97
CA LYS A 570 31.65 -9.88 29.63
C LYS A 570 31.43 -11.15 30.44
N ALA A 571 30.31 -11.26 31.15
CA ALA A 571 30.04 -12.39 32.03
C ALA A 571 28.54 -12.59 32.28
N ILE A 572 28.17 -13.84 32.59
CA ILE A 572 26.82 -14.23 32.99
C ILE A 572 26.85 -14.84 34.40
N PHE A 573 26.01 -14.33 35.30
CA PHE A 573 25.93 -14.72 36.69
C PHE A 573 24.60 -15.42 36.96
N LEU A 574 24.64 -16.70 37.32
CA LEU A 574 23.49 -17.47 37.75
C LEU A 574 23.31 -17.20 39.24
N ILE A 575 22.30 -16.41 39.57
CA ILE A 575 22.15 -15.83 40.91
C ILE A 575 21.45 -16.77 41.89
N ARG A 576 21.92 -16.77 43.13
CA ARG A 576 21.31 -17.50 44.25
C ARG A 576 21.53 -16.73 45.55
N GLN A 577 20.47 -16.54 46.33
CA GLN A 577 20.60 -15.94 47.66
C GLN A 577 21.38 -16.87 48.60
N SER A 578 22.28 -16.28 49.39
CA SER A 578 23.15 -16.98 50.34
C SER A 578 23.52 -16.04 51.49
N PRO A 579 23.87 -16.54 52.69
CA PRO A 579 24.44 -15.71 53.76
C PRO A 579 25.78 -15.06 53.37
N ASP A 580 26.53 -15.69 52.48
CA ASP A 580 27.87 -15.28 52.03
C ASP A 580 27.86 -14.74 50.60
N ASN A 581 28.85 -13.89 50.27
CA ASN A 581 29.10 -13.40 48.92
C ASN A 581 30.22 -14.22 48.26
N ARG A 582 29.93 -14.92 47.15
CA ARG A 582 30.90 -15.77 46.44
C ARG A 582 30.61 -15.85 44.95
N LEU A 583 31.68 -15.91 44.15
CA LEU A 583 31.64 -16.18 42.71
C LEU A 583 32.36 -17.49 42.40
N THR A 584 31.63 -18.46 41.84
CA THR A 584 32.18 -19.77 41.45
C THR A 584 32.03 -19.97 39.95
N ARG A 585 33.15 -20.16 39.22
CA ARG A 585 33.09 -20.36 37.77
C ARG A 585 32.41 -21.69 37.42
N LEU A 586 31.46 -21.64 36.50
CA LEU A 586 30.73 -22.82 36.03
C LEU A 586 31.45 -23.50 34.86
N THR A 587 31.28 -24.82 34.76
CA THR A 587 31.64 -25.55 33.54
C THR A 587 30.65 -25.22 32.43
N ARG A 588 31.07 -25.35 31.16
CA ARG A 588 30.22 -25.11 29.98
C ARG A 588 28.91 -25.91 30.04
N LYS A 589 29.00 -27.20 30.37
CA LYS A 589 27.83 -28.09 30.51
C LYS A 589 26.86 -27.60 31.58
N THR A 590 27.39 -27.19 32.75
CA THR A 590 26.55 -26.68 33.83
C THR A 590 25.91 -25.34 33.46
N ALA A 591 26.66 -24.44 32.82
CA ALA A 591 26.17 -23.15 32.35
C ALA A 591 25.04 -23.32 31.34
N PHE A 592 25.24 -24.15 30.31
CA PHE A 592 24.22 -24.45 29.29
C PHE A 592 22.91 -24.96 29.92
N ASN A 593 23.01 -25.98 30.78
CA ASN A 593 21.84 -26.56 31.44
C ASN A 593 21.09 -25.59 32.36
N LYS A 594 21.80 -24.63 32.97
CA LYS A 594 21.20 -23.61 33.84
C LYS A 594 20.65 -22.41 33.06
N LEU A 595 21.21 -22.09 31.90
CA LEU A 595 20.78 -20.95 31.08
C LEU A 595 19.60 -21.28 30.17
N LEU A 596 19.56 -22.49 29.61
CA LEU A 596 18.51 -22.90 28.68
C LEU A 596 17.08 -22.71 29.24
N PRO A 597 16.78 -23.02 30.53
CA PRO A 597 15.47 -22.74 31.11
C PRO A 597 15.11 -21.24 31.19
N CYS A 598 16.10 -20.36 31.18
CA CYS A 598 15.91 -18.90 31.29
C CYS A 598 15.76 -18.21 29.93
N VAL A 599 15.95 -18.93 28.82
CA VAL A 599 15.64 -18.41 27.48
C VAL A 599 14.13 -18.24 27.35
N VAL A 600 13.69 -17.05 26.97
CA VAL A 600 12.29 -16.78 26.66
C VAL A 600 11.95 -17.51 25.36
N ARG A 601 11.02 -18.46 25.47
CA ARG A 601 10.76 -19.45 24.43
C ARG A 601 9.78 -18.91 23.41
N GLY A 602 10.04 -19.24 22.14
CA GLY A 602 9.04 -19.16 21.10
C GLY A 602 8.10 -20.37 21.16
N TYR A 603 7.13 -20.40 20.26
CA TYR A 603 6.31 -21.58 20.03
C TYR A 603 7.18 -22.75 19.53
N ALA A 604 6.68 -23.99 19.67
CA ALA A 604 7.44 -25.22 19.40
C ALA A 604 7.71 -25.47 17.90
N ASP A 605 8.58 -24.65 17.32
CA ASP A 605 9.11 -24.79 15.96
C ASP A 605 10.54 -25.33 15.99
N VAL A 606 10.79 -26.38 15.20
CA VAL A 606 12.09 -27.07 15.17
C VAL A 606 13.19 -26.14 14.65
N GLU A 607 12.89 -25.32 13.65
CA GLU A 607 13.85 -24.38 13.08
C GLU A 607 14.28 -23.34 14.12
N TRP A 608 13.33 -22.75 14.83
CA TRP A 608 13.59 -21.83 15.93
C TRP A 608 14.47 -22.46 17.02
N TRP A 609 14.17 -23.69 17.45
CA TRP A 609 14.96 -24.39 18.47
C TRP A 609 16.39 -24.66 18.00
N ASN A 610 16.58 -25.06 16.74
CA ASN A 610 17.93 -25.29 16.20
C ASN A 610 18.77 -24.01 16.22
N LYS A 611 18.22 -22.87 15.78
CA LYS A 611 18.91 -21.57 15.82
C LYS A 611 19.24 -21.16 17.25
N THR A 612 18.27 -21.29 18.16
CA THR A 612 18.41 -20.88 19.56
C THR A 612 19.41 -21.74 20.34
N LEU A 613 19.33 -23.07 20.22
CA LEU A 613 20.23 -23.99 20.92
C LEU A 613 21.69 -23.80 20.47
N THR A 614 21.89 -23.64 19.16
CA THR A 614 23.22 -23.33 18.58
C THR A 614 23.78 -22.03 19.18
N LEU A 615 22.94 -21.00 19.30
CA LEU A 615 23.36 -19.72 19.86
C LEU A 615 23.68 -19.81 21.37
N VAL A 616 22.88 -20.54 22.16
CA VAL A 616 23.14 -20.78 23.59
C VAL A 616 24.42 -21.59 23.80
N GLU A 617 24.66 -22.60 22.97
CA GLU A 617 25.90 -23.38 23.01
C GLU A 617 27.11 -22.47 22.77
N ARG A 618 27.07 -21.64 21.71
CA ARG A 618 28.13 -20.67 21.42
C ARG A 618 28.29 -19.64 22.54
N LEU A 619 27.19 -19.10 23.06
CA LEU A 619 27.19 -18.15 24.17
C LEU A 619 27.91 -18.71 25.41
N THR A 620 27.58 -19.94 25.81
CA THR A 620 28.22 -20.59 26.98
C THR A 620 29.64 -21.09 26.73
N HIS A 621 30.03 -21.22 25.46
CA HIS A 621 31.40 -21.50 25.06
C HIS A 621 32.30 -20.26 25.19
N ASP A 622 31.81 -19.12 24.71
CA ASP A 622 32.57 -17.88 24.52
C ASP A 622 32.54 -16.96 25.76
N ILE A 623 31.40 -16.91 26.46
CA ILE A 623 31.20 -16.02 27.61
C ILE A 623 31.35 -16.79 28.93
N PRO A 624 32.19 -16.32 29.88
CA PRO A 624 32.33 -16.99 31.16
C PRO A 624 31.05 -16.88 32.00
N CYS A 625 30.59 -18.01 32.51
CA CYS A 625 29.45 -18.09 33.42
C CYS A 625 29.88 -18.41 34.86
N TYR A 626 29.22 -17.79 35.83
CA TYR A 626 29.50 -17.96 37.26
C TYR A 626 28.21 -18.30 38.00
N GLU A 627 28.32 -19.09 39.06
CA GLU A 627 27.32 -19.11 40.11
C GLU A 627 27.64 -17.98 41.09
N MET A 628 26.66 -17.08 41.28
CA MET A 628 26.78 -15.91 42.14
C MET A 628 25.91 -16.11 43.37
N GLU A 629 26.57 -16.37 44.49
CA GLU A 629 25.96 -16.41 45.81
C GLU A 629 26.09 -15.03 46.43
N PHE A 630 24.97 -14.46 46.90
CA PHE A 630 24.99 -13.09 47.44
C PHE A 630 24.02 -12.91 48.61
N ASN A 631 24.40 -11.99 49.49
CA ASN A 631 23.55 -11.43 50.54
C ASN A 631 23.20 -9.95 50.23
N GLN A 632 22.38 -9.32 51.08
CA GLN A 632 21.91 -7.94 50.85
C GLN A 632 22.89 -6.86 51.33
N THR A 633 24.09 -7.21 51.83
CA THR A 633 25.02 -6.23 52.42
C THR A 633 25.88 -5.50 51.38
N GLY A 634 25.77 -5.85 50.09
CA GLY A 634 26.52 -5.23 49.00
C GLY A 634 27.94 -5.77 48.79
N GLY A 635 28.40 -6.73 49.61
CA GLY A 635 29.74 -7.32 49.49
C GLY A 635 30.01 -8.06 48.18
N ILE A 636 28.98 -8.34 47.37
CA ILE A 636 29.13 -8.93 46.04
C ILE A 636 29.61 -7.93 44.98
N VAL A 637 29.36 -6.63 45.16
CA VAL A 637 29.65 -5.59 44.15
C VAL A 637 31.16 -5.49 43.87
N PRO A 638 32.06 -5.39 44.87
CA PRO A 638 33.50 -5.35 44.61
C PRO A 638 34.04 -6.62 43.94
N LEU A 639 33.44 -7.78 44.21
CA LEU A 639 33.83 -9.05 43.59
C LEU A 639 33.51 -9.04 42.09
N VAL A 640 32.36 -8.50 41.70
CA VAL A 640 31.97 -8.37 40.28
C VAL A 640 32.79 -7.28 39.58
N GLN A 641 33.05 -6.15 40.24
CA GLN A 641 33.94 -5.09 39.73
C GLN A 641 35.34 -5.61 39.39
N SER A 642 35.89 -6.48 40.25
CA SER A 642 37.22 -7.08 40.02
C SER A 642 37.32 -7.97 38.77
N LEU A 643 36.18 -8.41 38.21
CA LEU A 643 36.13 -9.15 36.94
C LEU A 643 36.06 -8.24 35.70
N CYS A 644 35.70 -6.97 35.91
CA CYS A 644 35.56 -5.96 34.85
C CYS A 644 36.83 -5.11 34.69
N SER A 645 37.58 -4.93 35.79
CA SER A 645 38.97 -4.45 35.79
C SER A 645 39.91 -5.42 35.06
#